data_AF-A0A1W9LXX1-F1
#
_entry.id   AF-A0A1W9LXX1-F1
#
_cell.length_a   1.000
_cell.length_b   1.000
_cell.length_c   1.000
_cell.angle_alpha   90.00
_cell.angle_beta   90.00
_cell.angle_gamma   90.00
#
_symmetry.space_group_name_H-M   'P 1'
#
loop_
_entity.id
_entity.type
_entity.pdbx_description
1 polymer ?
#
loop_
_entity_poly.entity_id
_entity_poly.type
_entity_poly.pdbx_seq_one_letter_code
_entity_poly.pdbx_strand_id
1 'polypeptide(L)'
;MSNQNVQSVSKSRDAGLEQSKKRYFRDKSFGVYLFTSIVALLIITVVAIVGYVWYQDSKTLREVSRYQMDQVTDMVKEKVTNYLMPAATMAKLSSEIFRDGGFDPRNSRGLKEKIPGGKSAVKIKKLVVKESADIGTKTGDKLPEQPDKSDQKGILSIIDRDMLDAYGIHVLNSFPQVPMINIGDEQGNFMMPKKMPEGTINTKIIDRSKTPVSGYWRIWDKNGTLRETKTIEPGHKDLDYDARTRPWYKGAKESKGSFWTDPYILFSDQAPGITTAYPIMDSEGEVLGVLSLDIALNQLSTFLRQLKIGKTGIAYIIGSKKEIIAYPDPSRLVKPIVKENGEKGLGSVNIDEMGIAWVEESFRAYMKSKSDRFEFEAGGKRYLGSFTNIGAALGKDWKIAVVVPENDFLERLIHMRRVVILISSVILLISVFIANLIARGISRPIAALTKEAKKIEKFELDEGSLPASTIKEIQQLNNSMFSMKLGLKTFEKYVPSELVRELIRTGQGAKLGGGSVELTIFFSDIQGFTNITETVDTEVLMNQLFEYNNELTNIIKAHKGTIDKYIGDSIMAFWGAPTPIADHAYLACSAALLCHRKLKVLNEKWEQEGKSILITRMGMNTGKTIVGNMGSNERMNYSVLGDSVNLASRVEGVNKNYGTHVIITHSTYKQVSDRFVCRLLDIVAVKGKTEGVKIYELIGRTDEELPEETLKLCEIFKQGFDAYLKQKWDEALKIFSQIEKDFPEDKIAAKLYIERCTEYKQNPPGKDWDGVAHLKTK
;
A
#
# COMPACT_ATOMS: atom_id res chain seq x y z
N MET A 1 -44.82 0.20 -53.81
CA MET A 1 -43.90 0.95 -52.93
C MET A 1 -43.58 0.20 -51.61
N SER A 2 -43.61 -1.15 -51.58
CA SER A 2 -43.56 -1.93 -50.33
C SER A 2 -42.22 -2.65 -50.03
N ASN A 3 -41.19 -2.51 -50.87
CA ASN A 3 -39.93 -3.27 -50.69
C ASN A 3 -38.72 -2.48 -50.16
N GLN A 4 -38.84 -1.17 -49.90
CA GLN A 4 -37.71 -0.37 -49.39
C GLN A 4 -37.70 -0.16 -47.87
N ASN A 5 -38.81 -0.38 -47.16
CA ASN A 5 -38.87 -0.20 -45.69
C ASN A 5 -38.47 -1.43 -44.87
N VAL A 6 -38.35 -2.62 -45.49
CA VAL A 6 -37.95 -3.85 -44.77
C VAL A 6 -36.41 -4.03 -44.75
N GLN A 7 -35.70 -3.46 -45.73
CA GLN A 7 -34.23 -3.50 -45.77
C GLN A 7 -33.54 -2.42 -44.92
N SER A 8 -34.21 -1.29 -44.63
CA SER A 8 -33.64 -0.23 -43.78
C SER A 8 -33.72 -0.58 -42.28
N VAL A 9 -34.73 -1.34 -41.87
CA VAL A 9 -34.94 -1.77 -40.47
C VAL A 9 -34.08 -2.98 -40.09
N SER A 10 -33.71 -3.86 -41.04
CA SER A 10 -32.77 -4.97 -40.76
C SER A 10 -31.31 -4.48 -40.69
N LYS A 11 -30.89 -3.58 -41.59
CA LYS A 11 -29.52 -3.02 -41.56
C LYS A 11 -29.21 -2.15 -40.35
N SER A 12 -30.19 -1.45 -39.76
CA SER A 12 -29.99 -0.68 -38.53
C SER A 12 -29.92 -1.58 -37.28
N ARG A 13 -30.61 -2.72 -37.30
CA ARG A 13 -30.60 -3.73 -36.23
C ARG A 13 -29.27 -4.49 -36.18
N ASP A 14 -28.74 -4.87 -37.34
CA ASP A 14 -27.44 -5.55 -37.43
C ASP A 14 -26.26 -4.63 -37.10
N ALA A 15 -26.32 -3.35 -37.48
CA ALA A 15 -25.32 -2.34 -37.08
C ALA A 15 -25.32 -2.07 -35.57
N GLY A 16 -26.50 -2.09 -34.92
CA GLY A 16 -26.64 -1.99 -33.47
C GLY A 16 -26.15 -3.24 -32.72
N LEU A 17 -26.31 -4.43 -33.31
CA LEU A 17 -25.79 -5.69 -32.79
C LEU A 17 -24.26 -5.81 -32.96
N GLU A 18 -23.69 -5.25 -34.01
CA GLU A 18 -22.23 -5.20 -34.22
C GLU A 18 -21.55 -4.13 -33.34
N GLN A 19 -22.19 -2.99 -33.11
CA GLN A 19 -21.74 -2.00 -32.11
C GLN A 19 -21.87 -2.52 -30.67
N SER A 20 -22.91 -3.31 -30.38
CA SER A 20 -23.07 -4.02 -29.09
C SER A 20 -22.00 -5.10 -28.90
N LYS A 21 -21.70 -5.91 -29.94
CA LYS A 21 -20.61 -6.89 -29.92
C LYS A 21 -19.22 -6.26 -29.82
N LYS A 22 -18.98 -5.09 -30.44
CA LYS A 22 -17.73 -4.32 -30.27
C LYS A 22 -17.62 -3.61 -28.91
N ARG A 23 -18.73 -3.30 -28.24
CA ARG A 23 -18.73 -2.86 -26.82
C ARG A 23 -18.48 -4.00 -25.84
N TYR A 24 -18.85 -5.23 -26.19
CA TYR A 24 -18.68 -6.42 -25.35
C TYR A 24 -17.20 -6.81 -25.14
N PHE A 25 -16.30 -6.41 -26.04
CA PHE A 25 -14.86 -6.71 -25.95
C PHE A 25 -14.01 -5.66 -25.24
N ARG A 26 -14.64 -4.67 -24.59
CA ARG A 26 -13.92 -3.61 -23.84
C ARG A 26 -14.35 -3.48 -22.39
N ASP A 27 -14.92 -4.53 -21.79
CA ASP A 27 -15.18 -4.58 -20.36
C ASP A 27 -13.94 -5.11 -19.61
N LYS A 28 -12.94 -4.23 -19.48
CA LYS A 28 -12.03 -4.37 -18.34
C LYS A 28 -12.93 -4.25 -17.10
N SER A 29 -13.06 -5.34 -16.33
CA SER A 29 -13.92 -5.39 -15.14
C SER A 29 -13.76 -4.12 -14.31
N PHE A 30 -14.84 -3.59 -13.72
CA PHE A 30 -14.81 -2.42 -12.82
C PHE A 30 -13.63 -2.46 -11.82
N GLY A 31 -13.27 -3.66 -11.36
CA GLY A 31 -12.09 -3.90 -10.53
C GLY A 31 -10.75 -3.50 -11.13
N VAL A 32 -10.56 -3.71 -12.43
CA VAL A 32 -9.35 -3.28 -13.14
C VAL A 32 -9.30 -1.75 -13.18
N TYR A 33 -10.40 -1.07 -13.47
CA TYR A 33 -10.43 0.40 -13.47
C TYR A 33 -10.17 0.98 -12.08
N LEU A 34 -10.88 0.46 -11.07
CA LEU A 34 -10.71 0.89 -9.67
C LEU A 34 -9.26 0.66 -9.20
N PHE A 35 -8.70 -0.52 -9.48
CA PHE A 35 -7.31 -0.85 -9.17
C PHE A 35 -6.34 0.09 -9.90
N THR A 36 -6.51 0.30 -11.21
CA THR A 36 -5.62 1.18 -11.97
C THR A 36 -5.70 2.64 -11.51
N SER A 37 -6.88 3.13 -11.12
CA SER A 37 -7.06 4.50 -10.63
C SER A 37 -6.43 4.69 -9.25
N ILE A 38 -6.58 3.73 -8.34
CA ILE A 38 -5.94 3.77 -7.01
C ILE A 38 -4.42 3.72 -7.15
N VAL A 39 -3.91 2.82 -7.99
CA VAL A 39 -2.46 2.70 -8.25
C VAL A 39 -1.92 3.99 -8.88
N ALA A 40 -2.63 4.59 -9.85
CA ALA A 40 -2.23 5.85 -10.45
C ALA A 40 -2.15 6.99 -9.44
N LEU A 41 -3.15 7.13 -8.54
CA LEU A 41 -3.18 8.16 -7.50
C LEU A 41 -2.01 7.99 -6.50
N LEU A 42 -1.73 6.74 -6.10
CA LEU A 42 -0.61 6.41 -5.23
C LEU A 42 0.74 6.74 -5.89
N ILE A 43 0.92 6.39 -7.16
CA ILE A 43 2.14 6.73 -7.91
C ILE A 43 2.32 8.24 -7.98
N ILE A 44 1.28 8.99 -8.33
CA ILE A 44 1.34 10.47 -8.39
C ILE A 44 1.74 11.05 -7.02
N THR A 45 1.19 10.51 -5.94
CA THR A 45 1.46 10.99 -4.58
C THR A 45 2.90 10.71 -4.18
N VAL A 46 3.41 9.50 -4.45
CA VAL A 46 4.81 9.14 -4.16
C VAL A 46 5.77 9.95 -5.02
N VAL A 47 5.49 10.15 -6.31
CA VAL A 47 6.30 10.99 -7.20
C VAL A 47 6.30 12.44 -6.73
N ALA A 48 5.17 12.98 -6.29
CA ALA A 48 5.08 14.33 -5.73
C ALA A 48 5.89 14.47 -4.43
N ILE A 49 5.82 13.49 -3.52
CA ILE A 49 6.61 13.48 -2.28
C ILE A 49 8.10 13.37 -2.58
N VAL A 50 8.51 12.43 -3.44
CA VAL A 50 9.92 12.26 -3.82
C VAL A 50 10.45 13.51 -4.53
N GLY A 51 9.66 14.09 -5.45
CA GLY A 51 10.00 15.32 -6.14
C GLY A 51 10.11 16.52 -5.19
N TYR A 52 9.20 16.64 -4.23
CA TYR A 52 9.24 17.67 -3.20
C TYR A 52 10.47 17.54 -2.29
N VAL A 53 10.76 16.32 -1.83
CA VAL A 53 11.97 16.02 -1.04
C VAL A 53 13.22 16.35 -1.83
N TRP A 54 13.31 15.96 -3.10
CA TRP A 54 14.46 16.24 -3.96
C TRP A 54 14.65 17.74 -4.25
N TYR A 55 13.55 18.46 -4.49
CA TYR A 55 13.57 19.91 -4.72
C TYR A 55 14.02 20.67 -3.47
N GLN A 56 13.46 20.34 -2.30
CA GLN A 56 13.87 20.90 -1.00
C GLN A 56 15.35 20.59 -0.68
N ASP A 57 15.84 19.39 -1.03
CA ASP A 57 17.23 18.98 -0.79
C ASP A 57 18.21 19.96 -1.46
N SER A 58 18.04 20.30 -2.73
CA SER A 58 19.06 21.05 -3.48
C SER A 58 19.35 22.48 -3.00
N LYS A 59 18.33 23.19 -2.48
CA LYS A 59 18.45 24.57 -1.97
C LYS A 59 18.81 24.56 -0.47
N THR A 60 18.14 23.71 0.31
CA THR A 60 18.33 23.60 1.75
C THR A 60 19.71 23.01 2.09
N LEU A 61 20.23 22.07 1.30
CA LEU A 61 21.57 21.51 1.49
C LEU A 61 22.65 22.60 1.41
N ARG A 62 22.53 23.53 0.45
CA ARG A 62 23.49 24.64 0.30
C ARG A 62 23.42 25.59 1.48
N GLU A 63 22.21 25.96 1.92
CA GLU A 63 22.02 26.85 3.07
C GLU A 63 22.53 26.21 4.38
N VAL A 64 22.26 24.92 4.60
CA VAL A 64 22.76 24.16 5.77
C VAL A 64 24.28 24.05 5.75
N SER A 65 24.87 23.74 4.59
CA SER A 65 26.33 23.64 4.46
C SER A 65 27.04 24.97 4.73
N ARG A 66 26.46 26.10 4.29
CA ARG A 66 26.96 27.45 4.61
C ARG A 66 26.85 27.75 6.09
N TYR A 67 25.71 27.48 6.71
CA TYR A 67 25.52 27.70 8.15
C TYR A 67 26.50 26.88 9.00
N GLN A 68 26.72 25.62 8.64
CA GLN A 68 27.73 24.78 9.31
C GLN A 68 29.14 25.33 9.11
N MET A 69 29.46 25.82 7.90
CA MET A 69 30.74 26.46 7.62
C MET A 69 30.97 27.71 8.47
N ASP A 70 29.92 28.50 8.73
CA ASP A 70 29.99 29.68 9.59
C ASP A 70 30.29 29.31 11.04
N GLN A 71 29.54 28.36 11.60
CA GLN A 71 29.77 27.84 12.95
C GLN A 71 31.19 27.31 13.14
N VAL A 72 31.69 26.54 12.16
CA VAL A 72 33.04 25.96 12.21
C VAL A 72 34.09 27.06 12.08
N THR A 73 33.90 28.03 11.19
CA THR A 73 34.84 29.15 11.03
C THR A 73 34.94 29.97 12.31
N ASP A 74 33.81 30.34 12.91
CA ASP A 74 33.79 31.16 14.11
C ASP A 74 34.43 30.43 15.29
N MET A 75 34.12 29.14 15.47
CA MET A 75 34.77 28.28 16.46
C MET A 75 36.30 28.25 16.26
N VAL A 76 36.75 28.05 15.02
CA VAL A 76 38.18 27.95 14.70
C VAL A 76 38.88 29.29 14.93
N LYS A 77 38.28 30.41 14.49
CA LYS A 77 38.75 31.78 14.72
C LYS A 77 38.89 32.06 16.21
N GLU A 78 37.87 31.74 17.00
CA GLU A 78 37.86 31.93 18.44
C GLU A 78 38.97 31.10 19.11
N LYS A 79 39.07 29.81 18.79
CA LYS A 79 40.09 28.90 19.35
C LYS A 79 41.52 29.35 19.04
N VAL A 80 41.80 29.74 17.79
CA VAL A 80 43.13 30.25 17.41
C VAL A 80 43.43 31.58 18.07
N THR A 81 42.46 32.49 18.15
CA THR A 81 42.61 33.75 18.87
C THR A 81 42.91 33.50 20.34
N ASN A 82 42.19 32.60 21.00
CA ASN A 82 42.41 32.20 22.39
C ASN A 82 43.75 31.48 22.61
N TYR A 83 44.35 30.91 21.58
CA TYR A 83 45.68 30.30 21.66
C TYR A 83 46.79 31.36 21.64
N LEU A 84 46.70 32.32 20.71
CA LEU A 84 47.74 33.34 20.47
C LEU A 84 47.64 34.57 21.39
N MET A 85 46.43 35.05 21.66
CA MET A 85 46.18 36.28 22.40
C MET A 85 46.77 36.28 23.82
N PRO A 86 46.69 35.18 24.61
CA PRO A 86 47.25 35.18 25.96
C PRO A 86 48.73 35.54 26.00
N ALA A 87 49.54 35.08 25.02
CA ALA A 87 50.96 35.43 24.96
C ALA A 87 51.16 36.94 24.70
N ALA A 88 50.40 37.54 23.78
CA ALA A 88 50.51 38.97 23.49
C ALA A 88 50.04 39.84 24.67
N THR A 89 48.90 39.49 25.27
CA THR A 89 48.39 40.16 26.47
C THR A 89 49.38 40.06 27.62
N MET A 90 50.00 38.88 27.80
CA MET A 90 51.03 38.70 28.82
C MET A 90 52.30 39.46 28.52
N ALA A 91 52.79 39.52 27.29
CA ALA A 91 53.96 40.32 26.94
C ALA A 91 53.76 41.79 27.34
N LYS A 92 52.61 42.36 26.94
CA LYS A 92 52.21 43.72 27.31
C LYS A 92 52.11 43.92 28.83
N LEU A 93 51.41 43.02 29.51
CA LEU A 93 51.21 43.12 30.94
C LEU A 93 52.52 42.97 31.72
N SER A 94 53.38 42.02 31.33
CA SER A 94 54.71 41.85 31.91
C SER A 94 55.47 43.17 31.85
N SER A 95 55.40 43.82 30.70
CA SER A 95 56.05 45.10 30.49
C SER A 95 55.48 46.23 31.35
N GLU A 96 54.17 46.24 31.61
CA GLU A 96 53.52 47.19 32.52
C GLU A 96 53.87 46.92 34.00
N ILE A 97 54.08 45.65 34.39
CA ILE A 97 54.50 45.25 35.75
C ILE A 97 55.92 45.74 36.06
N PHE A 98 56.81 45.70 35.07
CA PHE A 98 58.22 46.06 35.19
C PHE A 98 58.54 47.51 34.78
N ARG A 99 57.52 48.38 34.72
CA ARG A 99 57.66 49.79 34.34
C ARG A 99 58.57 50.54 35.33
N ASP A 100 59.34 51.51 34.83
CA ASP A 100 60.27 52.34 35.62
C ASP A 100 61.39 51.55 36.32
N GLY A 101 61.63 50.31 35.87
CA GLY A 101 62.54 49.37 36.51
C GLY A 101 62.08 48.89 37.89
N GLY A 102 60.90 49.29 38.34
CA GLY A 102 60.28 48.81 39.57
C GLY A 102 59.40 47.60 39.29
N PHE A 103 59.25 46.76 40.30
CA PHE A 103 58.20 45.75 40.33
C PHE A 103 57.03 46.30 41.17
N ASP A 104 55.96 46.76 40.51
CA ASP A 104 54.73 47.17 41.21
C ASP A 104 53.55 46.26 40.83
N PRO A 105 53.18 45.29 41.69
CA PRO A 105 52.05 44.42 41.43
C PRO A 105 50.70 45.16 41.49
N ARG A 106 50.64 46.45 41.85
CA ARG A 106 49.44 47.31 41.80
C ARG A 106 49.23 47.95 40.42
N ASN A 107 50.27 48.11 39.60
CA ASN A 107 50.13 48.48 38.17
C ASN A 107 49.28 47.45 37.40
N SER A 108 49.21 46.24 37.96
CA SER A 108 48.37 45.12 37.55
C SER A 108 46.86 45.32 37.82
N ARG A 109 46.40 46.46 38.36
CA ARG A 109 44.99 46.70 38.75
C ARG A 109 43.98 46.46 37.60
N GLY A 110 44.37 46.63 36.32
CA GLY A 110 43.55 46.36 35.13
C GLY A 110 43.47 44.90 34.62
N LEU A 111 44.15 43.94 35.26
CA LEU A 111 44.23 42.53 34.83
C LEU A 111 42.88 41.79 34.70
N LYS A 112 41.83 42.25 35.38
CA LYS A 112 40.51 41.59 35.36
C LYS A 112 39.81 41.71 34.00
N GLU A 113 40.03 42.81 33.29
CA GLU A 113 39.21 43.20 32.13
C GLU A 113 39.90 42.95 30.78
N LYS A 114 41.23 42.78 30.76
CA LYS A 114 42.02 42.76 29.51
C LYS A 114 42.48 41.37 29.05
N ILE A 115 42.30 40.29 29.84
CA ILE A 115 42.72 38.93 29.45
C ILE A 115 41.49 38.07 29.10
N PRO A 116 41.30 37.70 27.82
CA PRO A 116 40.26 36.77 27.41
C PRO A 116 40.46 35.40 28.11
N GLY A 117 39.42 34.85 28.74
CA GLY A 117 39.47 33.53 29.40
C GLY A 117 39.69 33.52 30.92
N GLY A 118 39.78 34.68 31.58
CA GLY A 118 39.44 34.98 32.98
C GLY A 118 40.12 34.22 34.14
N LYS A 119 40.21 32.88 34.12
CA LYS A 119 40.63 32.07 35.27
C LYS A 119 42.16 32.00 35.44
N SER A 120 42.91 31.84 34.36
CA SER A 120 44.38 31.78 34.41
C SER A 120 45.01 33.14 34.75
N ALA A 121 44.49 34.22 34.16
CA ALA A 121 44.87 35.60 34.46
C ALA A 121 44.69 35.97 35.94
N VAL A 122 43.55 35.59 36.52
CA VAL A 122 43.25 35.81 37.95
C VAL A 122 44.17 34.99 38.84
N LYS A 123 44.55 33.78 38.43
CA LYS A 123 45.49 32.93 39.16
C LYS A 123 46.92 33.51 39.13
N ILE A 124 47.37 33.99 37.97
CA ILE A 124 48.66 34.67 37.80
C ILE A 124 48.71 35.95 38.61
N LYS A 125 47.66 36.79 38.57
CA LYS A 125 47.59 37.98 39.42
C LYS A 125 47.71 37.65 40.90
N LYS A 126 46.97 36.64 41.38
CA LYS A 126 47.04 36.22 42.79
C LYS A 126 48.41 35.66 43.16
N LEU A 127 49.05 34.92 42.26
CA LEU A 127 50.35 34.30 42.52
C LEU A 127 51.50 35.31 42.44
N VAL A 128 51.50 36.18 41.43
CA VAL A 128 52.45 37.30 41.32
C VAL A 128 52.32 38.18 42.57
N VAL A 129 51.12 38.61 42.97
CA VAL A 129 50.90 39.39 44.20
C VAL A 129 51.36 38.62 45.46
N LYS A 130 51.14 37.30 45.54
CA LYS A 130 51.53 36.47 46.68
C LYS A 130 53.04 36.25 46.77
N GLU A 131 53.72 35.91 45.68
CA GLU A 131 55.18 35.72 45.65
C GLU A 131 55.91 37.05 45.87
N SER A 132 55.36 38.17 45.41
CA SER A 132 55.89 39.50 45.72
C SER A 132 55.84 39.81 47.22
N ALA A 133 54.77 39.36 47.89
CA ALA A 133 54.62 39.47 49.34
C ALA A 133 55.49 38.45 50.10
N ASP A 134 55.70 37.25 49.57
CA ASP A 134 56.59 36.22 50.14
C ASP A 134 58.08 36.55 49.96
N ILE A 135 58.47 37.20 48.86
CA ILE A 135 59.83 37.73 48.65
C ILE A 135 60.07 38.92 49.60
N GLY A 136 59.10 39.84 49.70
CA GLY A 136 59.15 40.95 50.65
C GLY A 136 59.09 40.55 52.13
N THR A 137 58.78 39.30 52.47
CA THR A 137 58.80 38.78 53.85
C THR A 137 59.99 37.89 54.15
N LYS A 138 60.71 37.37 53.14
CA LYS A 138 61.97 36.63 53.32
C LYS A 138 63.19 37.55 53.49
N THR A 139 63.12 38.79 53.03
CA THR A 139 64.08 39.85 53.35
C THR A 139 63.47 40.72 54.46
N GLY A 140 63.83 40.47 55.71
CA GLY A 140 63.32 41.20 56.89
C GLY A 140 63.76 42.67 57.00
N ASP A 141 63.92 43.38 55.89
CA ASP A 141 64.20 44.81 55.82
C ASP A 141 63.18 45.47 54.89
N LYS A 142 62.93 46.78 55.07
CA LYS A 142 62.15 47.61 54.13
C LYS A 142 62.50 47.22 52.69
N LEU A 143 61.51 47.23 51.77
CA LEU A 143 61.77 47.26 50.31
C LEU A 143 63.04 48.11 50.12
N PRO A 144 64.12 47.58 49.52
CA PRO A 144 65.38 48.30 49.48
C PRO A 144 65.09 49.70 48.94
N GLU A 145 65.56 50.73 49.63
CA GLU A 145 65.58 52.07 49.05
C GLU A 145 66.15 51.92 47.64
N GLN A 146 65.43 52.44 46.65
CA GLN A 146 65.85 52.37 45.26
C GLN A 146 67.31 52.83 45.20
N PRO A 147 68.23 52.01 44.66
CA PRO A 147 69.61 52.46 44.48
C PRO A 147 69.58 53.77 43.68
N ASP A 148 70.48 54.70 44.00
CA ASP A 148 70.62 55.99 43.33
C ASP A 148 70.52 55.80 41.80
N LYS A 149 69.45 56.34 41.22
CA LYS A 149 68.97 56.07 39.84
C LYS A 149 69.84 56.71 38.75
N SER A 150 70.97 57.31 39.12
CA SER A 150 71.76 58.14 38.21
C SER A 150 72.66 57.35 37.24
N ASP A 151 73.06 56.11 37.56
CA ASP A 151 74.08 55.39 36.75
C ASP A 151 73.69 53.98 36.21
N GLN A 152 72.52 53.43 36.52
CA GLN A 152 72.10 52.10 36.02
C GLN A 152 71.20 52.20 34.76
N LYS A 153 71.75 51.88 33.57
CA LYS A 153 71.03 52.00 32.28
C LYS A 153 70.49 50.67 31.74
N GLY A 154 69.53 50.01 32.39
CA GLY A 154 68.87 48.85 31.76
C GLY A 154 68.05 47.97 32.71
N ILE A 155 66.98 47.35 32.20
CA ILE A 155 65.99 46.66 33.04
C ILE A 155 66.58 45.51 33.88
N LEU A 156 67.58 44.79 33.37
CA LEU A 156 68.23 43.68 34.06
C LEU A 156 69.31 44.10 35.07
N SER A 157 69.67 45.39 35.09
CA SER A 157 70.48 45.98 36.16
C SER A 157 69.62 46.55 37.30
N ILE A 158 68.34 46.84 37.03
CA ILE A 158 67.43 47.48 37.99
C ILE A 158 66.58 46.44 38.75
N ILE A 159 66.16 45.35 38.10
CA ILE A 159 65.29 44.32 38.70
C ILE A 159 66.10 43.12 39.21
N ASP A 160 65.73 42.63 40.39
CA ASP A 160 66.27 41.40 40.96
C ASP A 160 66.04 40.19 40.03
N ARG A 161 67.14 39.48 39.71
CA ARG A 161 67.13 38.30 38.85
C ARG A 161 66.33 37.14 39.45
N ASP A 162 66.29 36.99 40.78
CA ASP A 162 65.48 35.97 41.46
C ASP A 162 63.97 36.20 41.27
N MET A 163 63.56 37.47 41.27
CA MET A 163 62.18 37.88 41.00
C MET A 163 61.79 37.60 39.55
N LEU A 164 62.68 37.90 38.60
CA LEU A 164 62.45 37.60 37.17
C LEU A 164 62.37 36.09 36.90
N ASP A 165 63.14 35.29 37.63
CA ASP A 165 63.09 33.82 37.56
C ASP A 165 61.74 33.30 38.09
N ALA A 166 61.32 33.74 39.28
CA ALA A 166 60.02 33.38 39.85
C ALA A 166 58.86 33.77 38.91
N TYR A 167 58.90 34.99 38.38
CA TYR A 167 57.94 35.47 37.38
C TYR A 167 57.92 34.57 36.14
N GLY A 168 59.09 34.29 35.57
CA GLY A 168 59.21 33.50 34.35
C GLY A 168 58.71 32.07 34.55
N ILE A 169 59.06 31.42 35.66
CA ILE A 169 58.58 30.08 36.03
C ILE A 169 57.06 30.06 36.10
N HIS A 170 56.45 31.08 36.72
CA HIS A 170 55.02 31.13 36.88
C HIS A 170 54.28 31.31 35.54
N VAL A 171 54.79 32.19 34.67
CA VAL A 171 54.23 32.42 33.34
C VAL A 171 54.35 31.16 32.48
N LEU A 172 55.52 30.52 32.43
CA LEU A 172 55.74 29.28 31.65
C LEU A 172 54.89 28.10 32.11
N ASN A 173 54.58 28.03 33.41
CA ASN A 173 53.67 27.01 33.94
C ASN A 173 52.19 27.34 33.72
N SER A 174 51.85 28.62 33.57
CA SER A 174 50.46 29.07 33.37
C SER A 174 50.03 29.12 31.90
N PHE A 175 50.99 29.22 30.97
CA PHE A 175 50.76 29.25 29.53
C PHE A 175 51.56 28.15 28.82
N PRO A 176 51.01 26.92 28.72
CA PRO A 176 51.71 25.79 28.13
C PRO A 176 52.15 26.00 26.67
N GLN A 177 51.53 26.93 25.94
CA GLN A 177 51.88 27.29 24.57
C GLN A 177 53.10 28.21 24.45
N VAL A 178 53.62 28.71 25.58
CA VAL A 178 54.78 29.60 25.64
C VAL A 178 55.97 28.80 26.19
N PRO A 179 56.87 28.28 25.33
CA PRO A 179 58.04 27.53 25.77
C PRO A 179 59.12 28.38 26.46
N MET A 180 59.24 29.68 26.13
CA MET A 180 60.26 30.54 26.72
C MET A 180 59.84 32.01 26.76
N ILE A 181 60.47 32.74 27.67
CA ILE A 181 60.37 34.19 27.80
C ILE A 181 61.77 34.75 27.59
N ASN A 182 61.88 35.84 26.84
CA ASN A 182 63.14 36.50 26.55
C ASN A 182 63.07 37.92 27.10
N ILE A 183 64.07 38.33 27.88
CA ILE A 183 64.20 39.69 28.40
C ILE A 183 65.59 40.19 28.04
N GLY A 184 65.66 41.27 27.28
CA GLY A 184 66.93 41.93 26.94
C GLY A 184 66.89 43.40 27.31
N ASP A 185 68.02 43.97 27.73
CA ASP A 185 68.16 45.40 27.99
C ASP A 185 69.00 46.10 26.91
N GLU A 186 69.09 47.44 26.99
CA GLU A 186 69.86 48.26 26.03
C GLU A 186 71.38 48.02 26.12
N GLN A 187 71.87 47.60 27.29
CA GLN A 187 73.28 47.23 27.49
C GLN A 187 73.63 45.87 26.85
N GLY A 188 72.62 45.10 26.44
CA GLY A 188 72.79 43.78 25.84
C GLY A 188 72.87 42.64 26.85
N ASN A 189 72.56 42.90 28.13
CA ASN A 189 72.30 41.83 29.08
C ASN A 189 71.03 41.09 28.67
N PHE A 190 70.97 39.81 29.02
CA PHE A 190 69.89 38.95 28.58
C PHE A 190 69.52 37.93 29.65
N MET A 191 68.23 37.66 29.77
CA MET A 191 67.67 36.61 30.61
C MET A 191 66.60 35.84 29.84
N MET A 192 66.64 34.51 29.90
CA MET A 192 65.68 33.64 29.23
C MET A 192 65.32 32.42 30.06
N PRO A 193 64.26 32.51 30.88
CA PRO A 193 63.59 31.34 31.41
C PRO A 193 62.97 30.53 30.26
N LYS A 194 63.29 29.24 30.20
CA LYS A 194 62.77 28.31 29.20
C LYS A 194 62.32 27.01 29.84
N LYS A 195 61.14 26.54 29.45
CA LYS A 195 60.61 25.24 29.84
C LYS A 195 61.21 24.15 28.96
N MET A 196 61.82 23.15 29.60
CA MET A 196 62.45 22.04 28.92
C MET A 196 61.45 20.88 28.74
N PRO A 197 61.66 19.98 27.75
CA PRO A 197 60.76 18.84 27.50
C PRO A 197 60.54 17.93 28.71
N GLU A 198 61.55 17.75 29.55
CA GLU A 198 61.52 16.98 30.80
C GLU A 198 60.70 17.66 31.92
N GLY A 199 60.34 18.93 31.73
CA GLY A 199 59.51 19.76 32.61
C GLY A 199 60.28 20.62 33.61
N THR A 200 61.61 20.56 33.63
CA THR A 200 62.46 21.56 34.32
C THR A 200 62.37 22.91 33.60
N ILE A 201 62.78 23.96 34.30
CA ILE A 201 62.90 25.29 33.72
C ILE A 201 64.37 25.70 33.81
N ASN A 202 64.95 26.08 32.68
CA ASN A 202 66.33 26.51 32.60
C ASN A 202 66.36 27.99 32.24
N THR A 203 66.98 28.80 33.08
CA THR A 203 67.16 30.23 32.83
C THR A 203 68.57 30.48 32.33
N LYS A 204 68.70 30.94 31.08
CA LYS A 204 69.95 31.46 30.54
C LYS A 204 70.12 32.90 30.96
N ILE A 205 71.28 33.26 31.50
CA ILE A 205 71.63 34.64 31.83
C ILE A 205 72.93 34.99 31.12
N ILE A 206 72.95 36.13 30.43
CA ILE A 206 74.13 36.71 29.78
C ILE A 206 74.33 38.10 30.35
N ASP A 207 75.52 38.36 30.86
CA ASP A 207 75.94 39.61 31.46
C ASP A 207 77.05 40.22 30.60
N ARG A 208 76.69 41.26 29.84
CA ARG A 208 77.58 42.03 28.96
C ARG A 208 78.17 43.26 29.64
N SER A 209 77.77 43.55 30.89
CA SER A 209 78.43 44.59 31.69
C SER A 209 79.85 44.19 32.13
N LYS A 210 80.16 42.88 32.09
CA LYS A 210 81.46 42.30 32.42
C LYS A 210 82.30 42.05 31.17
N THR A 211 83.61 42.27 31.27
CA THR A 211 84.59 41.95 30.20
C THR A 211 85.60 40.92 30.71
N PRO A 212 85.71 39.73 30.10
CA PRO A 212 84.92 39.23 28.97
C PRO A 212 83.45 38.99 29.33
N VAL A 213 82.57 38.95 28.31
CA VAL A 213 81.14 38.64 28.48
C VAL A 213 81.01 37.33 29.25
N SER A 214 80.19 37.33 30.28
CA SER A 214 79.97 36.17 31.14
C SER A 214 78.52 35.72 31.07
N GLY A 215 78.27 34.45 31.38
CA GLY A 215 76.91 33.93 31.44
C GLY A 215 76.83 32.67 32.28
N TYR A 216 75.62 32.33 32.69
CA TYR A 216 75.34 31.12 33.45
C TYR A 216 73.91 30.63 33.21
N TRP A 217 73.70 29.35 33.46
CA TRP A 217 72.41 28.69 33.46
C TRP A 217 71.96 28.45 34.90
N ARG A 218 70.71 28.75 35.21
CA ARG A 218 70.05 28.31 36.45
C ARG A 218 69.04 27.23 36.09
N ILE A 219 69.13 26.08 36.74
CA ILE A 219 68.27 24.92 36.49
C ILE A 219 67.28 24.81 37.65
N TRP A 220 66.00 24.93 37.33
CA TRP A 220 64.88 24.89 38.26
C TRP A 220 64.09 23.59 38.06
N ASP A 221 63.64 22.97 39.16
CA ASP A 221 62.75 21.83 39.06
C ASP A 221 61.30 22.23 38.73
N LYS A 222 60.43 21.23 38.59
CA LYS A 222 59.00 21.40 38.24
C LYS A 222 58.22 22.25 39.26
N ASN A 223 58.74 22.36 40.48
CA ASN A 223 58.11 23.10 41.58
C ASN A 223 58.71 24.50 41.75
N GLY A 224 59.65 24.91 40.88
CA GLY A 224 60.31 26.21 40.95
C GLY A 224 61.44 26.30 41.98
N THR A 225 61.99 25.16 42.42
CA THR A 225 63.16 25.15 43.33
C THR A 225 64.46 25.09 42.54
N LEU A 226 65.42 25.97 42.84
CA LEU A 226 66.74 25.99 42.20
C LEU A 226 67.51 24.72 42.55
N ARG A 227 67.95 23.98 41.53
CA ARG A 227 68.73 22.74 41.66
C ARG A 227 70.21 22.99 41.47
N GLU A 228 70.58 23.77 40.47
CA GLU A 228 71.96 23.93 40.06
C GLU A 228 72.15 25.25 39.30
N THR A 229 73.33 25.84 39.44
CA THR A 229 73.80 26.97 38.61
C THR A 229 75.06 26.53 37.87
N LYS A 230 75.07 26.62 36.54
CA LYS A 230 76.21 26.24 35.68
C LYS A 230 76.76 27.47 34.95
N THR A 231 78.02 27.80 35.15
CA THR A 231 78.70 28.85 34.38
C THR A 231 78.84 28.44 32.92
N ILE A 232 78.66 29.39 32.00
CA ILE A 232 78.92 29.20 30.58
C ILE A 232 80.39 29.54 30.33
N GLU A 233 81.13 28.57 29.78
CA GLU A 233 82.55 28.74 29.47
C GLU A 233 82.80 29.92 28.52
N PRO A 234 83.87 30.72 28.71
CA PRO A 234 84.26 31.77 27.78
C PRO A 234 84.39 31.26 26.33
N GLY A 235 83.81 31.97 25.37
CA GLY A 235 83.82 31.59 23.95
C GLY A 235 82.77 30.56 23.54
N HIS A 236 81.90 30.11 24.46
CA HIS A 236 80.76 29.26 24.10
C HIS A 236 79.72 30.04 23.28
N LYS A 237 79.15 29.41 22.23
CA LYS A 237 78.20 30.02 21.28
C LYS A 237 76.97 30.71 21.91
N ASP A 238 76.60 30.33 23.13
CA ASP A 238 75.49 30.96 23.84
C ASP A 238 75.80 32.41 24.24
N LEU A 239 77.08 32.74 24.46
CA LEU A 239 77.55 34.11 24.76
C LEU A 239 77.54 35.01 23.51
N ASP A 240 77.44 34.43 22.30
CA ASP A 240 77.30 35.18 21.04
C ASP A 240 75.89 35.74 20.85
N TYR A 241 74.91 35.29 21.66
CA TYR A 241 73.54 35.76 21.55
C TYR A 241 73.39 37.21 22.03
N ASP A 242 72.95 38.10 21.13
CA ASP A 242 72.57 39.48 21.45
C ASP A 242 71.10 39.73 21.08
N ALA A 243 70.27 39.95 22.10
CA ALA A 243 68.85 40.23 21.97
C ALA A 243 68.57 41.45 21.05
N ARG A 244 69.41 42.48 21.08
CA ARG A 244 69.22 43.74 20.35
C ARG A 244 69.32 43.57 18.84
N THR A 245 69.97 42.51 18.39
CA THR A 245 70.08 42.17 16.96
C THR A 245 68.84 41.44 16.43
N ARG A 246 67.97 40.93 17.31
CA ARG A 246 66.87 40.03 16.95
C ARG A 246 65.63 40.78 16.46
N PRO A 247 64.82 40.18 15.56
CA PRO A 247 63.62 40.82 15.02
C PRO A 247 62.61 41.27 16.08
N TRP A 248 62.42 40.47 17.13
CA TRP A 248 61.47 40.77 18.20
C TRP A 248 61.86 42.01 19.02
N TYR A 249 63.17 42.20 19.27
CA TYR A 249 63.68 43.32 20.05
C TYR A 249 63.58 44.61 19.24
N LYS A 250 64.10 44.60 18.01
CA LYS A 250 64.06 45.75 17.10
C LYS A 250 62.62 46.20 16.84
N GLY A 251 61.75 45.26 16.50
CA GLY A 251 60.36 45.56 16.16
C GLY A 251 59.53 46.08 17.33
N ALA A 252 59.73 45.56 18.54
CA ALA A 252 59.05 46.09 19.73
C ALA A 252 59.58 47.45 20.16
N LYS A 253 60.91 47.67 20.07
CA LYS A 253 61.53 48.98 20.36
C LYS A 253 61.03 50.05 19.38
N GLU A 254 60.98 49.73 18.09
CA GLU A 254 60.51 50.64 17.05
C GLU A 254 59.01 50.93 17.15
N SER A 255 58.19 49.91 17.42
CA SER A 255 56.73 50.09 17.50
C SER A 255 56.27 50.81 18.77
N LYS A 256 57.13 50.91 19.80
CA LYS A 256 56.79 51.35 21.17
C LYS A 256 55.49 50.69 21.70
N GLY A 257 55.23 49.44 21.28
CA GLY A 257 53.96 48.76 21.52
C GLY A 257 54.03 47.25 21.27
N SER A 258 52.86 46.62 21.14
CA SER A 258 52.80 45.17 20.88
C SER A 258 53.31 44.88 19.48
N PHE A 259 54.26 43.96 19.38
CA PHE A 259 54.87 43.58 18.12
C PHE A 259 54.89 42.06 17.98
N TRP A 260 54.46 41.57 16.82
CA TRP A 260 54.64 40.17 16.41
C TRP A 260 55.71 40.07 15.33
N THR A 261 56.63 39.13 15.47
CA THR A 261 57.58 38.82 14.40
C THR A 261 56.88 38.09 13.25
N ASP A 262 57.43 38.23 12.04
CA ASP A 262 57.20 37.22 11.00
C ASP A 262 57.90 35.91 11.40
N PRO A 263 57.54 34.74 10.81
CA PRO A 263 58.22 33.47 11.09
C PRO A 263 59.74 33.58 10.92
N TYR A 264 60.48 33.17 11.95
CA TYR A 264 61.94 33.16 11.93
C TYR A 264 62.49 32.00 12.76
N ILE A 265 63.81 31.76 12.70
CA ILE A 265 64.44 30.72 13.51
C ILE A 265 64.76 31.25 14.90
N LEU A 266 64.13 30.61 15.89
CA LEU A 266 64.39 30.83 17.30
C LEU A 266 65.81 30.37 17.61
N PHE A 267 66.62 31.25 18.21
CA PHE A 267 68.04 30.97 18.42
C PHE A 267 68.27 29.79 19.40
N SER A 268 67.46 29.72 20.47
CA SER A 268 67.62 28.71 21.51
C SER A 268 67.06 27.33 21.14
N ASP A 269 66.07 27.28 20.24
CA ASP A 269 65.47 26.01 19.79
C ASP A 269 65.98 25.54 18.43
N GLN A 270 66.63 26.43 17.66
CA GLN A 270 66.97 26.21 16.25
C GLN A 270 65.75 25.73 15.44
N ALA A 271 64.56 26.19 15.84
CA ALA A 271 63.28 25.80 15.29
C ALA A 271 62.49 27.04 14.82
N PRO A 272 61.57 26.87 13.86
CA PRO A 272 60.73 27.97 13.39
C PRO A 272 59.75 28.41 14.48
N GLY A 273 59.66 29.72 14.70
CA GLY A 273 58.79 30.31 15.71
C GLY A 273 58.29 31.69 15.31
N ILE A 274 57.29 32.13 16.05
CA ILE A 274 56.82 33.52 16.06
C ILE A 274 56.95 34.04 17.48
N THR A 275 57.29 35.31 17.61
CA THR A 275 57.52 35.94 18.90
C THR A 275 56.59 37.14 19.04
N THR A 276 55.91 37.24 20.17
CA THR A 276 55.24 38.47 20.58
C THR A 276 56.12 39.20 21.58
N ALA A 277 56.33 40.49 21.35
CA ALA A 277 57.23 41.32 22.13
C ALA A 277 56.56 42.63 22.53
N TYR A 278 57.01 43.20 23.65
CA TYR A 278 56.58 44.48 24.16
C TYR A 278 57.75 45.22 24.83
N PRO A 279 57.93 46.52 24.57
CA PRO A 279 59.02 47.30 25.16
C PRO A 279 58.71 47.73 26.59
N ILE A 280 59.65 47.50 27.50
CA ILE A 280 59.63 47.99 28.88
C ILE A 280 60.14 49.42 28.85
N MET A 281 59.30 50.35 29.28
CA MET A 281 59.59 51.77 29.24
C MET A 281 59.58 52.37 30.65
N ASP A 282 60.28 53.49 30.81
CA ASP A 282 60.17 54.32 32.00
C ASP A 282 58.97 55.31 31.92
N SER A 283 58.92 56.24 32.88
CA SER A 283 57.86 57.22 33.03
C SER A 283 57.93 58.30 31.95
N GLU A 284 59.12 58.49 31.36
CA GLU A 284 59.41 59.48 30.31
C GLU A 284 59.21 58.88 28.90
N GLY A 285 59.06 57.56 28.80
CA GLY A 285 58.78 56.85 27.55
C GLY A 285 60.04 56.33 26.83
N GLU A 286 61.17 56.29 27.54
CA GLU A 286 62.43 55.70 27.08
C GLU A 286 62.42 54.19 27.31
N VAL A 287 62.99 53.43 26.37
CA VAL A 287 62.98 51.96 26.38
C VAL A 287 64.13 51.45 27.25
N LEU A 288 63.80 50.86 28.40
CA LEU A 288 64.75 50.24 29.34
C LEU A 288 65.15 48.82 28.92
N GLY A 289 64.31 48.18 28.10
CA GLY A 289 64.51 46.83 27.58
C GLY A 289 63.28 46.31 26.86
N VAL A 290 63.34 45.08 26.37
CA VAL A 290 62.22 44.43 25.68
C VAL A 290 62.00 43.05 26.28
N LEU A 291 60.73 42.74 26.54
CA LEU A 291 60.29 41.41 26.94
C LEU A 291 59.51 40.76 25.79
N SER A 292 59.77 39.48 25.55
CA SER A 292 59.05 38.72 24.55
C SER A 292 58.74 37.30 24.96
N LEU A 293 57.68 36.75 24.36
CA LEU A 293 57.22 35.38 24.54
C LEU A 293 57.27 34.71 23.17
N ASP A 294 57.97 33.58 23.10
CA ASP A 294 58.09 32.81 21.86
C ASP A 294 56.99 31.76 21.80
N ILE A 295 56.47 31.53 20.60
CA ILE A 295 55.58 30.41 20.27
C ILE A 295 56.22 29.63 19.13
N ALA A 296 56.54 28.37 19.40
CA ALA A 296 57.11 27.50 18.40
C ALA A 296 56.02 27.08 17.39
N LEU A 297 56.33 27.16 16.08
CA LEU A 297 55.34 26.87 15.03
C LEU A 297 54.92 25.41 15.02
N ASN A 298 55.75 24.49 15.51
CA ASN A 298 55.39 23.10 15.69
C ASN A 298 54.21 22.92 16.66
N GLN A 299 54.18 23.65 17.78
CA GLN A 299 53.10 23.60 18.76
C GLN A 299 51.81 24.18 18.20
N LEU A 300 51.90 25.31 17.48
CA LEU A 300 50.76 25.90 16.79
C LEU A 300 50.21 24.97 15.69
N SER A 301 51.08 24.27 14.97
CA SER A 301 50.70 23.25 13.97
C SER A 301 49.98 22.06 14.62
N THR A 302 50.50 21.56 15.74
CA THR A 302 49.86 20.49 16.51
C THR A 302 48.50 20.93 17.02
N PHE A 303 48.37 22.18 17.49
CA PHE A 303 47.09 22.74 17.90
C PHE A 303 46.09 22.78 16.75
N LEU A 304 46.48 23.28 15.57
CA LEU A 304 45.63 23.31 14.37
C LEU A 304 45.17 21.90 13.95
N ARG A 305 46.06 20.90 14.04
CA ARG A 305 45.72 19.50 13.74
C ARG A 305 44.67 18.92 14.69
N GLN A 306 44.62 19.39 15.94
CA GLN A 306 43.64 18.93 16.94
C GLN A 306 42.26 19.59 16.77
N LEU A 307 42.14 20.61 15.92
CA LEU A 307 40.85 21.23 15.64
C LEU A 307 39.97 20.24 14.85
N LYS A 308 38.85 19.83 15.45
CA LYS A 308 37.84 18.99 14.79
C LYS A 308 37.02 19.83 13.82
N ILE A 309 37.39 19.79 12.54
CA ILE A 309 36.75 20.56 11.46
C ILE A 309 36.14 19.56 10.47
N GLY A 310 34.85 19.27 10.62
CA GLY A 310 34.23 18.18 9.87
C GLY A 310 34.92 16.83 10.17
N LYS A 311 35.09 15.99 9.14
CA LYS A 311 35.83 14.72 9.25
C LYS A 311 37.29 14.86 8.81
N THR A 312 37.52 15.66 7.77
CA THR A 312 38.78 15.78 7.05
C THR A 312 39.15 17.24 6.74
N GLY A 313 38.33 18.20 7.18
CA GLY A 313 38.64 19.61 7.04
C GLY A 313 39.85 20.03 7.87
N ILE A 314 40.49 21.13 7.45
CA ILE A 314 41.67 21.67 8.12
C ILE A 314 41.53 23.16 8.37
N ALA A 315 42.40 23.67 9.26
CA ALA A 315 42.67 25.09 9.37
C ALA A 315 44.17 25.38 9.23
N TYR A 316 44.50 26.51 8.60
CA TYR A 316 45.85 27.02 8.49
C TYR A 316 45.84 28.56 8.58
N ILE A 317 46.99 29.17 8.86
CA ILE A 317 47.14 30.62 8.99
C ILE A 317 48.04 31.11 7.87
N ILE A 318 47.61 32.14 7.16
CA ILE A 318 48.34 32.78 6.08
C ILE A 318 48.54 34.27 6.40
N GLY A 319 49.71 34.80 6.06
CA GLY A 319 50.03 36.22 6.20
C GLY A 319 49.78 37.01 4.92
N SER A 320 49.97 38.32 5.03
CA SER A 320 49.69 39.29 3.96
C SER A 320 50.54 39.12 2.69
N LYS A 321 51.72 38.51 2.79
CA LYS A 321 52.63 38.27 1.65
C LYS A 321 52.46 36.87 1.06
N LYS A 322 51.36 36.18 1.39
CA LYS A 322 51.02 34.79 1.04
C LYS A 322 51.85 33.71 1.75
N GLU A 323 52.60 34.10 2.76
CA GLU A 323 53.40 33.19 3.58
C GLU A 323 52.50 32.35 4.49
N ILE A 324 52.77 31.06 4.59
CA ILE A 324 52.09 30.17 5.53
C ILE A 324 52.72 30.36 6.91
N ILE A 325 51.95 30.93 7.83
CA ILE A 325 52.36 31.16 9.22
C ILE A 325 52.25 29.86 10.02
N ALA A 326 51.18 29.09 9.79
CA ALA A 326 50.96 27.82 10.48
C ALA A 326 50.09 26.88 9.63
N TYR A 327 50.40 25.58 9.70
CA TYR A 327 49.73 24.52 8.93
C TYR A 327 49.74 23.23 9.78
N PRO A 328 48.73 22.35 9.72
CA PRO A 328 48.66 21.17 10.59
C PRO A 328 49.87 20.21 10.49
N ASP A 329 50.60 20.23 9.38
CA ASP A 329 51.86 19.52 9.18
C ASP A 329 53.06 20.49 9.30
N PRO A 330 53.80 20.47 10.43
CA PRO A 330 54.89 21.42 10.67
C PRO A 330 56.10 21.22 9.74
N SER A 331 56.24 20.05 9.10
CA SER A 331 57.35 19.78 8.17
C SER A 331 57.31 20.65 6.91
N ARG A 332 56.15 21.27 6.63
CA ARG A 332 55.88 22.09 5.44
C ARG A 332 55.99 23.60 5.69
N LEU A 333 56.39 24.02 6.89
CA LEU A 333 56.38 25.44 7.27
C LEU A 333 57.67 26.18 6.97
N VAL A 334 58.75 25.46 6.69
CA VAL A 334 60.04 26.08 6.40
C VAL A 334 60.73 25.44 5.21
N LYS A 335 61.39 26.30 4.43
CA LYS A 335 62.26 25.88 3.33
C LYS A 335 63.71 26.30 3.61
N PRO A 336 64.71 25.52 3.18
CA PRO A 336 66.10 25.96 3.21
C PRO A 336 66.28 27.21 2.35
N ILE A 337 66.96 28.23 2.88
CA ILE A 337 67.38 29.43 2.12
C ILE A 337 68.89 29.62 2.28
N VAL A 338 69.52 30.31 1.34
CA VAL A 338 70.90 30.80 1.47
C VAL A 338 70.80 32.32 1.63
N LYS A 339 71.31 32.84 2.76
CA LYS A 339 71.35 34.27 3.03
C LYS A 339 72.44 34.94 2.18
N GLU A 340 72.38 36.26 2.02
CA GLU A 340 73.35 37.05 1.22
C GLU A 340 74.80 36.89 1.67
N ASN A 341 75.04 36.51 2.93
CA ASN A 341 76.35 36.21 3.50
C ASN A 341 76.84 34.76 3.26
N GLY A 342 76.13 33.95 2.46
CA GLY A 342 76.45 32.56 2.17
C GLY A 342 76.00 31.56 3.25
N GLU A 343 75.41 32.01 4.36
CA GLU A 343 74.90 31.13 5.41
C GLU A 343 73.62 30.43 4.98
N LYS A 344 73.55 29.12 5.25
CA LYS A 344 72.29 28.37 5.15
C LYS A 344 71.36 28.81 6.30
N GLY A 345 70.13 29.16 5.95
CA GLY A 345 69.05 29.50 6.87
C GLY A 345 67.76 28.79 6.50
N LEU A 346 66.68 29.16 7.18
CA LEU A 346 65.33 28.69 6.89
C LEU A 346 64.44 29.90 6.61
N GLY A 347 63.65 29.81 5.54
CA GLY A 347 62.68 30.83 5.12
C GLY A 347 61.25 30.33 5.23
N SER A 348 60.29 31.25 5.15
CA SER A 348 58.86 30.94 5.11
C SER A 348 58.46 30.32 3.77
N VAL A 349 57.46 29.43 3.82
CA VAL A 349 56.87 28.81 2.62
C VAL A 349 55.68 29.63 2.16
N ASN A 350 55.62 29.97 0.87
CA ASN A 350 54.45 30.62 0.28
C ASN A 350 53.36 29.60 -0.04
N ILE A 351 52.10 30.04 -0.06
CA ILE A 351 50.97 29.14 -0.39
C ILE A 351 51.12 28.49 -1.77
N ASP A 352 51.67 29.23 -2.74
CA ASP A 352 51.93 28.77 -4.11
C ASP A 352 53.05 27.70 -4.18
N GLU A 353 53.81 27.52 -3.09
CA GLU A 353 54.93 26.57 -2.98
C GLU A 353 54.58 25.34 -2.11
N MET A 354 53.37 25.26 -1.57
CA MET A 354 52.95 24.19 -0.65
C MET A 354 52.89 22.81 -1.32
N GLY A 355 52.65 22.76 -2.63
CA GLY A 355 52.47 21.52 -3.39
C GLY A 355 51.19 20.77 -3.02
N ILE A 356 50.16 21.50 -2.58
CA ILE A 356 48.87 20.94 -2.15
C ILE A 356 47.77 21.66 -2.93
N ALA A 357 47.31 21.01 -4.00
CA ALA A 357 46.41 21.61 -4.99
C ALA A 357 45.16 22.27 -4.39
N TRP A 358 44.53 21.66 -3.38
CA TRP A 358 43.33 22.21 -2.77
C TRP A 358 43.60 23.34 -1.77
N VAL A 359 44.81 23.43 -1.20
CA VAL A 359 45.22 24.58 -0.38
C VAL A 359 45.49 25.78 -1.29
N GLU A 360 46.25 25.56 -2.36
CA GLU A 360 46.52 26.59 -3.39
C GLU A 360 45.23 27.10 -4.04
N GLU A 361 44.35 26.19 -4.46
CA GLU A 361 43.08 26.57 -5.09
C GLU A 361 42.14 27.27 -4.12
N SER A 362 42.17 26.94 -2.82
CA SER A 362 41.39 27.66 -1.82
C SER A 362 41.76 29.15 -1.77
N PHE A 363 43.05 29.48 -1.90
CA PHE A 363 43.48 30.88 -1.91
C PHE A 363 43.16 31.58 -3.23
N ARG A 364 43.30 30.89 -4.38
CA ARG A 364 42.85 31.43 -5.68
C ARG A 364 41.36 31.74 -5.68
N ALA A 365 40.54 30.84 -5.13
CA ALA A 365 39.11 31.02 -5.01
C ALA A 365 38.75 32.17 -4.04
N TYR A 366 39.47 32.31 -2.94
CA TYR A 366 39.35 33.47 -2.05
C TYR A 366 39.62 34.79 -2.80
N MET A 367 40.77 34.89 -3.48
CA MET A 367 41.17 36.09 -4.21
C MET A 367 40.20 36.45 -5.34
N LYS A 368 39.60 35.44 -5.98
CA LYS A 368 38.59 35.62 -7.03
C LYS A 368 37.24 36.06 -6.47
N SER A 369 36.76 35.43 -5.39
CA SER A 369 35.45 35.70 -4.80
C SER A 369 35.41 37.00 -4.00
N LYS A 370 36.54 37.41 -3.40
CA LYS A 370 36.64 38.51 -2.43
C LYS A 370 35.67 38.40 -1.25
N SER A 371 35.16 37.19 -1.01
CA SER A 371 34.24 36.88 0.07
C SER A 371 34.98 36.05 1.11
N ASP A 372 34.70 36.29 2.38
CA ASP A 372 35.25 35.49 3.49
C ASP A 372 34.75 34.04 3.46
N ARG A 373 33.75 33.73 2.62
CA ARG A 373 33.20 32.40 2.35
C ARG A 373 33.09 32.17 0.85
N PHE A 374 33.57 31.02 0.40
CA PHE A 374 33.56 30.68 -1.01
C PHE A 374 33.53 29.16 -1.22
N GLU A 375 33.08 28.78 -2.41
CA GLU A 375 33.04 27.39 -2.86
C GLU A 375 34.07 27.25 -3.98
N PHE A 376 34.78 26.13 -4.02
CA PHE A 376 35.77 25.85 -5.06
C PHE A 376 35.90 24.35 -5.33
N GLU A 377 36.55 24.01 -6.43
CA GLU A 377 36.79 22.63 -6.82
C GLU A 377 38.29 22.39 -6.96
N ALA A 378 38.78 21.30 -6.38
CA ALA A 378 40.16 20.89 -6.50
C ALA A 378 40.23 19.36 -6.57
N GLY A 379 40.99 18.81 -7.52
CA GLY A 379 41.13 17.36 -7.69
C GLY A 379 39.79 16.62 -7.89
N GLY A 380 38.82 17.24 -8.58
CA GLY A 380 37.50 16.65 -8.85
C GLY A 380 36.56 16.59 -7.64
N LYS A 381 36.88 17.30 -6.55
CA LYS A 381 36.04 17.38 -5.35
C LYS A 381 35.69 18.83 -5.06
N ARG A 382 34.45 19.06 -4.58
CA ARG A 382 33.98 20.37 -4.14
C ARG A 382 34.33 20.61 -2.68
N TYR A 383 34.79 21.83 -2.40
CA TYR A 383 35.21 22.29 -1.09
C TYR A 383 34.51 23.59 -0.72
N LEU A 384 34.28 23.75 0.58
CA LEU A 384 33.86 24.99 1.21
C LEU A 384 35.10 25.61 1.87
N GLY A 385 35.42 26.84 1.47
CA GLY A 385 36.54 27.61 1.95
C GLY A 385 36.07 28.84 2.72
N SER A 386 36.86 29.21 3.73
CA SER A 386 36.60 30.36 4.57
C SER A 386 37.89 31.03 4.99
N PHE A 387 38.01 32.32 4.76
CA PHE A 387 39.20 33.11 5.10
C PHE A 387 38.76 34.28 5.97
N THR A 388 39.16 34.27 7.24
CA THR A 388 38.72 35.31 8.19
C THR A 388 39.92 36.00 8.83
N ASN A 389 39.87 37.31 9.01
CA ASN A 389 40.95 38.06 9.64
C ASN A 389 41.01 37.75 11.15
N ILE A 390 42.20 37.38 11.64
CA ILE A 390 42.52 37.23 13.07
C ILE A 390 43.56 38.26 13.52
N GLY A 391 44.26 38.87 12.57
CA GLY A 391 45.40 39.72 12.83
C GLY A 391 45.05 41.11 13.35
N ALA A 392 43.83 41.63 13.10
CA ALA A 392 43.41 42.93 13.66
C ALA A 392 43.53 42.99 15.20
N ALA A 393 43.28 41.87 15.88
CA ALA A 393 43.44 41.76 17.33
C ALA A 393 44.92 41.62 17.76
N LEU A 394 45.80 41.20 16.85
CA LEU A 394 47.22 40.93 17.07
C LEU A 394 48.15 42.00 16.45
N GLY A 395 47.63 43.02 15.77
CA GLY A 395 48.43 44.01 15.03
C GLY A 395 49.12 43.47 13.77
N LYS A 396 48.60 42.38 13.17
CA LYS A 396 49.07 41.79 11.89
C LYS A 396 47.92 41.69 10.90
N ASP A 397 48.19 41.43 9.63
CA ASP A 397 47.15 41.04 8.66
C ASP A 397 47.21 39.54 8.40
N TRP A 398 47.00 38.77 9.46
CA TRP A 398 46.93 37.31 9.41
C TRP A 398 45.49 36.86 9.22
N LYS A 399 45.29 35.92 8.30
CA LYS A 399 44.01 35.29 8.04
C LYS A 399 44.04 33.83 8.43
N ILE A 400 42.97 33.38 9.08
CA ILE A 400 42.71 31.97 9.29
C ILE A 400 41.92 31.43 8.12
N ALA A 401 42.47 30.42 7.46
CA ALA A 401 41.83 29.70 6.38
C ALA A 401 41.28 28.38 6.93
N VAL A 402 39.98 28.17 6.76
CA VAL A 402 39.30 26.90 7.05
C VAL A 402 38.82 26.32 5.73
N VAL A 403 39.18 25.06 5.48
CA VAL A 403 38.85 24.38 4.23
C VAL A 403 38.28 23.00 4.54
N VAL A 404 37.07 22.74 4.05
CA VAL A 404 36.31 21.51 4.35
C VAL A 404 35.74 20.93 3.05
N PRO A 405 35.88 19.62 2.77
CA PRO A 405 35.15 19.00 1.66
C PRO A 405 33.64 19.14 1.85
N GLU A 406 32.90 19.48 0.80
CA GLU A 406 31.44 19.65 0.88
C GLU A 406 30.75 18.38 1.41
N ASN A 407 31.26 17.21 1.03
CA ASN A 407 30.74 15.91 1.45
C ASN A 407 30.83 15.67 2.96
N ASP A 408 31.77 16.28 3.69
CA ASP A 408 31.89 16.10 5.14
C ASP A 408 30.65 16.61 5.89
N PHE A 409 29.99 17.64 5.34
CA PHE A 409 28.74 18.19 5.86
C PHE A 409 27.52 17.47 5.28
N LEU A 410 27.61 16.98 4.05
CA LEU A 410 26.47 16.37 3.34
C LEU A 410 26.27 14.87 3.59
N GLU A 411 27.25 14.14 4.14
CA GLU A 411 27.18 12.68 4.27
C GLU A 411 25.96 12.18 5.08
N ARG A 412 25.61 12.87 6.17
CA ARG A 412 24.43 12.55 6.98
C ARG A 412 23.13 12.76 6.19
N LEU A 413 23.08 13.79 5.36
CA LEU A 413 21.92 14.14 4.55
C LEU A 413 21.73 13.13 3.41
N ILE A 414 22.82 12.69 2.77
CA ILE A 414 22.81 11.62 1.77
C ILE A 414 22.29 10.30 2.36
N HIS A 415 22.68 9.97 3.60
CA HIS A 415 22.14 8.78 4.29
C HIS A 415 20.64 8.90 4.56
N MET A 416 20.17 10.04 5.08
CA MET A 416 18.74 10.26 5.30
C MET A 416 17.93 10.15 3.99
N ARG A 417 18.45 10.71 2.89
CA ARG A 417 17.83 10.60 1.56
C ARG A 417 17.61 9.15 1.14
N ARG A 418 18.62 8.28 1.30
CA ARG A 418 18.51 6.84 0.97
C ARG A 418 17.43 6.16 1.82
N VAL A 419 17.37 6.46 3.11
CA VAL A 419 16.36 5.89 4.03
C VAL A 419 14.95 6.33 3.64
N VAL A 420 14.74 7.62 3.34
CA VAL A 420 13.43 8.15 2.91
C VAL A 420 12.94 7.50 1.61
N ILE A 421 13.84 7.31 0.63
CA ILE A 421 13.51 6.62 -0.62
C ILE A 421 13.10 5.17 -0.36
N LEU A 422 13.82 4.47 0.52
CA LEU A 422 13.51 3.07 0.87
C LEU A 422 12.17 2.94 1.57
N ILE A 423 11.88 3.80 2.56
CA ILE A 423 10.58 3.84 3.26
C ILE A 423 9.46 4.13 2.26
N SER A 424 9.63 5.12 1.39
CA SER A 424 8.61 5.48 0.37
C SER A 424 8.35 4.33 -0.60
N SER A 425 9.38 3.57 -0.98
CA SER A 425 9.25 2.41 -1.86
C SER A 425 8.48 1.26 -1.19
N VAL A 426 8.76 1.00 0.09
CA VAL A 426 8.04 -0.01 0.89
C VAL A 426 6.57 0.37 1.04
N ILE A 427 6.28 1.64 1.37
CA ILE A 427 4.90 2.14 1.46
C ILE A 427 4.17 1.94 0.14
N LEU A 428 4.79 2.29 -1.00
CA LEU A 428 4.19 2.10 -2.32
C LEU A 428 3.85 0.62 -2.59
N LEU A 429 4.76 -0.30 -2.30
CA LEU A 429 4.53 -1.74 -2.47
C LEU A 429 3.36 -2.25 -1.62
N ILE A 430 3.31 -1.84 -0.35
CA ILE A 430 2.22 -2.18 0.57
C ILE A 430 0.89 -1.60 0.07
N SER A 431 0.87 -0.34 -0.39
CA SER A 431 -0.34 0.29 -0.91
C SER A 431 -0.86 -0.39 -2.17
N VAL A 432 0.01 -0.79 -3.11
CA VAL A 432 -0.37 -1.56 -4.30
C VAL A 432 -0.93 -2.93 -3.91
N PHE A 433 -0.32 -3.60 -2.93
CA PHE A 433 -0.80 -4.88 -2.42
C PHE A 433 -2.21 -4.76 -1.80
N ILE A 434 -2.41 -3.79 -0.90
CA ILE A 434 -3.71 -3.51 -0.26
C ILE A 434 -4.77 -3.14 -1.31
N ALA A 435 -4.44 -2.29 -2.29
CA ALA A 435 -5.34 -1.91 -3.36
C ALA A 435 -5.83 -3.14 -4.16
N ASN A 436 -4.94 -4.11 -4.41
CA ASN A 436 -5.29 -5.35 -5.10
C ASN A 436 -6.25 -6.22 -4.25
N LEU A 437 -6.01 -6.32 -2.94
CA LEU A 437 -6.89 -7.04 -2.03
C LEU A 437 -8.30 -6.44 -2.02
N ILE A 438 -8.42 -5.12 -1.88
CA ILE A 438 -9.71 -4.40 -1.89
C ILE A 438 -10.41 -4.58 -3.24
N ALA A 439 -9.70 -4.38 -4.36
CA ALA A 439 -10.27 -4.52 -5.69
C ALA A 439 -10.83 -5.93 -5.93
N ARG A 440 -10.13 -6.98 -5.47
CA ARG A 440 -10.62 -8.36 -5.54
C ARG A 440 -11.80 -8.62 -4.62
N GLY A 441 -11.81 -8.02 -3.42
CA GLY A 441 -12.89 -8.12 -2.44
C GLY A 441 -14.21 -7.53 -2.92
N ILE A 442 -14.18 -6.51 -3.79
CA ILE A 442 -15.38 -5.88 -4.35
C ILE A 442 -15.80 -6.54 -5.68
N SER A 443 -14.84 -6.76 -6.58
CA SER A 443 -15.17 -7.06 -7.98
C SER A 443 -15.67 -8.48 -8.19
N ARG A 444 -15.14 -9.46 -7.44
CA ARG A 444 -15.54 -10.86 -7.57
C ARG A 444 -16.99 -11.09 -7.14
N PRO A 445 -17.45 -10.62 -5.95
CA PRO A 445 -18.85 -10.75 -5.56
C PRO A 445 -19.83 -10.06 -6.51
N ILE A 446 -19.52 -8.85 -6.99
CA ILE A 446 -20.38 -8.13 -7.93
C ILE A 446 -20.53 -8.89 -9.25
N ALA A 447 -19.43 -9.47 -9.77
CA ALA A 447 -19.47 -10.28 -10.97
C ALA A 447 -20.31 -11.56 -10.77
N ALA A 448 -20.22 -12.20 -9.60
CA ALA A 448 -21.04 -13.36 -9.26
C ALA A 448 -22.53 -12.99 -9.18
N LEU A 449 -22.88 -11.89 -8.50
CA LEU A 449 -24.24 -11.36 -8.43
C LEU A 449 -24.82 -11.06 -9.81
N THR A 450 -24.02 -10.43 -10.68
CA THR A 450 -24.43 -10.13 -12.06
C THR A 450 -24.72 -11.40 -12.86
N LYS A 451 -23.91 -12.45 -12.66
CA LYS A 451 -24.10 -13.74 -13.31
C LYS A 451 -25.37 -14.43 -12.83
N GLU A 452 -25.63 -14.44 -11.51
CA GLU A 452 -26.85 -15.02 -10.95
C GLU A 452 -28.11 -14.22 -11.33
N ALA A 453 -28.04 -12.88 -11.37
CA ALA A 453 -29.15 -12.05 -11.85
C ALA A 453 -29.55 -12.39 -13.29
N LYS A 454 -28.57 -12.63 -14.19
CA LYS A 454 -28.82 -13.08 -15.56
C LYS A 454 -29.46 -14.47 -15.66
N LYS A 455 -29.20 -15.36 -14.69
CA LYS A 455 -29.88 -16.66 -14.62
C LYS A 455 -31.33 -16.51 -14.16
N ILE A 456 -31.56 -15.67 -13.14
CA ILE A 456 -32.91 -15.35 -12.65
C ILE A 456 -33.75 -14.71 -13.77
N GLU A 457 -33.15 -13.82 -14.58
CA GLU A 457 -33.79 -13.25 -15.79
C GLU A 457 -34.25 -14.33 -16.78
N LYS A 458 -33.55 -15.45 -16.87
CA LYS A 458 -33.93 -16.60 -17.72
C LYS A 458 -34.85 -17.61 -17.03
N PHE A 459 -35.26 -17.32 -15.79
CA PHE A 459 -35.99 -18.25 -14.93
C PHE A 459 -35.23 -19.58 -14.71
N GLU A 460 -33.89 -19.51 -14.68
CA GLU A 460 -32.98 -20.61 -14.33
C GLU A 460 -32.68 -20.55 -12.81
N LEU A 461 -33.50 -21.21 -12.01
CA LEU A 461 -33.55 -21.05 -10.54
C LEU A 461 -32.74 -22.11 -9.76
N ASP A 462 -31.65 -22.61 -10.34
CA ASP A 462 -30.80 -23.69 -9.77
C ASP A 462 -30.24 -23.36 -8.38
N GLU A 463 -29.91 -24.38 -7.58
CA GLU A 463 -29.40 -24.24 -6.19
C GLU A 463 -27.93 -23.81 -6.07
N GLY A 464 -27.48 -22.88 -6.91
CA GLY A 464 -26.19 -22.24 -6.74
C GLY A 464 -26.20 -21.29 -5.54
N SER A 465 -25.26 -21.46 -4.60
CA SER A 465 -25.00 -20.49 -3.54
C SER A 465 -24.12 -19.34 -4.07
N LEU A 466 -24.46 -18.12 -3.66
CA LEU A 466 -23.60 -16.96 -3.92
C LEU A 466 -22.39 -17.00 -2.99
N PRO A 467 -21.17 -16.70 -3.47
CA PRO A 467 -19.98 -16.68 -2.63
C PRO A 467 -20.12 -15.60 -1.55
N ALA A 468 -19.72 -15.94 -0.32
CA ALA A 468 -19.76 -15.01 0.81
C ALA A 468 -18.88 -13.79 0.54
N SER A 469 -19.34 -12.61 0.98
CA SER A 469 -18.61 -11.36 0.89
C SER A 469 -18.25 -10.85 2.28
N THR A 470 -17.02 -10.37 2.44
CA THR A 470 -16.58 -9.67 3.65
C THR A 470 -17.22 -8.28 3.78
N ILE A 471 -17.69 -7.71 2.66
CA ILE A 471 -18.34 -6.40 2.63
C ILE A 471 -19.81 -6.59 3.01
N LYS A 472 -20.20 -5.98 4.13
CA LYS A 472 -21.52 -6.15 4.75
C LYS A 472 -22.67 -5.84 3.80
N GLU A 473 -22.56 -4.75 3.04
CA GLU A 473 -23.56 -4.30 2.07
C GLU A 473 -23.72 -5.30 0.92
N ILE A 474 -22.62 -5.86 0.44
CA ILE A 474 -22.64 -6.90 -0.61
C ILE A 474 -23.21 -8.20 -0.04
N GLN A 475 -22.89 -8.56 1.20
CA GLN A 475 -23.46 -9.74 1.85
C GLN A 475 -24.97 -9.59 2.06
N GLN A 476 -25.44 -8.41 2.44
CA GLN A 476 -26.87 -8.11 2.53
C GLN A 476 -27.55 -8.27 1.17
N LEU A 477 -26.93 -7.77 0.09
CA LEU A 477 -27.45 -7.94 -1.26
C LEU A 477 -27.47 -9.42 -1.71
N ASN A 478 -26.43 -10.20 -1.38
CA ASN A 478 -26.41 -11.64 -1.59
C ASN A 478 -27.60 -12.32 -0.90
N ASN A 479 -27.85 -12.00 0.36
CA ASN A 479 -28.96 -12.58 1.13
C ASN A 479 -30.32 -12.18 0.54
N SER A 480 -30.52 -10.91 0.18
CA SER A 480 -31.76 -10.46 -0.46
C SER A 480 -32.00 -11.13 -1.81
N MET A 481 -30.95 -11.27 -2.63
CA MET A 481 -31.01 -11.97 -3.92
C MET A 481 -31.35 -13.45 -3.74
N PHE A 482 -30.75 -14.10 -2.74
CA PHE A 482 -31.04 -15.49 -2.39
C PHE A 482 -32.50 -15.66 -1.95
N SER A 483 -33.01 -14.81 -1.06
CA SER A 483 -34.41 -14.85 -0.64
C SER A 483 -35.37 -14.64 -1.80
N MET A 484 -35.07 -13.70 -2.72
CA MET A 484 -35.86 -13.49 -3.93
C MET A 484 -35.85 -14.73 -4.83
N LYS A 485 -34.68 -15.32 -5.09
CA LYS A 485 -34.53 -16.55 -5.89
C LYS A 485 -35.31 -17.72 -5.28
N LEU A 486 -35.22 -17.90 -3.96
CA LEU A 486 -35.96 -18.93 -3.23
C LEU A 486 -37.48 -18.70 -3.29
N GLY A 487 -37.91 -17.44 -3.16
CA GLY A 487 -39.32 -17.06 -3.32
C GLY A 487 -39.84 -17.38 -4.72
N LEU A 488 -39.09 -17.01 -5.76
CA LEU A 488 -39.44 -17.32 -7.16
C LEU A 488 -39.47 -18.83 -7.43
N LYS A 489 -38.50 -19.60 -6.91
CA LYS A 489 -38.46 -21.07 -7.04
C LYS A 489 -39.65 -21.73 -6.35
N THR A 490 -40.08 -21.17 -5.22
CA THR A 490 -41.29 -21.64 -4.54
C THR A 490 -42.53 -21.29 -5.35
N PHE A 491 -42.58 -20.09 -5.95
CA PHE A 491 -43.68 -19.64 -6.80
C PHE A 491 -43.83 -20.47 -8.10
N GLU A 492 -42.72 -21.00 -8.64
CA GLU A 492 -42.73 -21.92 -9.79
C GLU A 492 -43.59 -23.18 -9.54
N LYS A 493 -43.81 -23.58 -8.28
CA LYS A 493 -44.69 -24.71 -7.96
C LYS A 493 -46.19 -24.40 -8.13
N TYR A 494 -46.56 -23.12 -8.18
CA TYR A 494 -47.95 -22.66 -8.24
C TYR A 494 -48.37 -22.17 -9.61
N VAL A 495 -47.42 -21.90 -10.51
CA VAL A 495 -47.67 -21.33 -11.83
C VAL A 495 -46.89 -22.12 -12.88
N PRO A 496 -47.47 -22.44 -14.06
CA PRO A 496 -46.73 -23.09 -15.13
C PRO A 496 -45.47 -22.31 -15.50
N SER A 497 -44.29 -22.93 -15.37
CA SER A 497 -42.98 -22.30 -15.59
C SER A 497 -42.83 -21.71 -17.00
N GLU A 498 -43.41 -22.38 -18.00
CA GLU A 498 -43.43 -21.90 -19.39
C GLU A 498 -44.22 -20.60 -19.57
N LEU A 499 -45.29 -20.38 -18.79
CA LEU A 499 -46.01 -19.10 -18.79
C LEU A 499 -45.13 -17.99 -18.21
N VAL A 500 -44.44 -18.24 -17.09
CA VAL A 500 -43.57 -17.25 -16.45
C VAL A 500 -42.42 -16.85 -17.38
N ARG A 501 -41.79 -17.83 -18.04
CA ARG A 501 -40.75 -17.59 -19.05
C ARG A 501 -41.25 -16.73 -20.20
N GLU A 502 -42.45 -16.99 -20.71
CA GLU A 502 -43.05 -16.20 -21.79
C GLU A 502 -43.36 -14.75 -21.36
N LEU A 503 -43.85 -14.54 -20.14
CA LEU A 503 -44.07 -13.20 -19.59
C LEU A 503 -42.76 -12.40 -19.45
N ILE A 504 -41.69 -13.05 -18.97
CA ILE A 504 -40.38 -12.41 -18.86
C ILE A 504 -39.83 -12.07 -20.26
N ARG A 505 -39.93 -13.00 -21.22
CA ARG A 505 -39.43 -12.82 -22.60
C ARG A 505 -40.14 -11.69 -23.34
N THR A 506 -41.46 -11.58 -23.16
CA THR A 506 -42.28 -10.57 -23.84
C THR A 506 -42.23 -9.21 -23.15
N GLY A 507 -41.79 -9.15 -21.89
CA GLY A 507 -41.75 -7.94 -21.07
C GLY A 507 -43.14 -7.36 -20.75
N GLN A 508 -44.20 -8.14 -20.99
CA GLN A 508 -45.58 -7.73 -20.73
C GLN A 508 -46.10 -8.47 -19.51
N GLY A 509 -46.72 -7.74 -18.58
CA GLY A 509 -47.42 -8.35 -17.45
C GLY A 509 -48.60 -9.20 -17.92
N ALA A 510 -49.00 -10.18 -17.11
CA ALA A 510 -50.16 -11.01 -17.39
C ALA A 510 -51.42 -10.12 -17.50
N LYS A 511 -52.14 -10.25 -18.62
CA LYS A 511 -53.42 -9.59 -18.86
C LYS A 511 -54.52 -10.64 -18.98
N LEU A 512 -55.71 -10.30 -18.49
CA LEU A 512 -56.92 -11.07 -18.74
C LEU A 512 -57.17 -11.17 -20.24
N GLY A 513 -57.60 -12.35 -20.69
CA GLY A 513 -57.83 -12.64 -22.09
C GLY A 513 -57.17 -13.93 -22.52
N GLY A 514 -57.51 -14.36 -23.72
CA GLY A 514 -57.10 -15.65 -24.27
C GLY A 514 -57.42 -15.76 -25.75
N GLY A 515 -56.95 -16.83 -26.36
CA GLY A 515 -57.24 -17.18 -27.75
C GLY A 515 -58.17 -18.38 -27.84
N SER A 516 -58.94 -18.48 -28.91
CA SER A 516 -59.58 -19.74 -29.29
C SER A 516 -58.55 -20.60 -30.03
N VAL A 517 -58.19 -21.73 -29.42
CA VAL A 517 -57.18 -22.67 -29.94
C VAL A 517 -57.76 -24.07 -29.88
N GLU A 518 -57.42 -24.92 -30.85
CA GLU A 518 -57.73 -26.35 -30.78
C GLU A 518 -56.73 -27.04 -29.86
N LEU A 519 -57.23 -27.74 -28.85
CA LEU A 519 -56.41 -28.42 -27.84
C LEU A 519 -56.94 -29.84 -27.63
N THR A 520 -56.10 -30.73 -27.14
CA THR A 520 -56.54 -31.99 -26.54
C THR A 520 -56.60 -31.84 -25.04
N ILE A 521 -57.78 -32.03 -24.47
CA ILE A 521 -58.07 -31.91 -23.04
C ILE A 521 -58.11 -33.32 -22.45
N PHE A 522 -57.54 -33.46 -21.26
CA PHE A 522 -57.46 -34.69 -20.46
C PHE A 522 -58.04 -34.44 -19.08
N PHE A 523 -58.89 -35.37 -18.65
CA PHE A 523 -59.30 -35.51 -17.26
C PHE A 523 -58.97 -36.92 -16.79
N SER A 524 -58.52 -37.04 -15.55
CA SER A 524 -58.52 -38.30 -14.82
C SER A 524 -59.28 -38.18 -13.52
N ASP A 525 -59.82 -39.27 -13.00
CA ASP A 525 -60.49 -39.36 -11.68
C ASP A 525 -60.26 -40.75 -11.05
N ILE A 526 -60.20 -40.84 -9.72
CA ILE A 526 -60.00 -42.10 -9.01
C ILE A 526 -61.37 -42.72 -8.66
N GLN A 527 -61.58 -43.94 -9.14
CA GLN A 527 -62.79 -44.69 -8.86
C GLN A 527 -62.98 -44.90 -7.35
N GLY A 528 -64.14 -44.45 -6.87
CA GLY A 528 -64.55 -44.69 -5.48
C GLY A 528 -63.78 -43.86 -4.46
N PHE A 529 -63.10 -42.79 -4.88
CA PHE A 529 -62.24 -41.99 -4.03
C PHE A 529 -62.90 -41.49 -2.74
N THR A 530 -64.19 -41.08 -2.78
CA THR A 530 -64.94 -40.68 -1.58
C THR A 530 -64.94 -41.76 -0.50
N ASN A 531 -65.15 -43.02 -0.88
CA ASN A 531 -65.11 -44.14 0.07
C ASN A 531 -63.69 -44.38 0.61
N ILE A 532 -62.67 -44.20 -0.24
CA ILE A 532 -61.26 -44.31 0.16
C ILE A 532 -60.93 -43.23 1.21
N THR A 533 -61.37 -41.98 1.00
CA THR A 533 -61.13 -40.87 1.94
C THR A 533 -61.83 -41.03 3.29
N GLU A 534 -62.94 -41.77 3.35
CA GLU A 534 -63.67 -42.03 4.59
C GLU A 534 -63.07 -43.18 5.41
N THR A 535 -62.26 -44.05 4.79
CA THR A 535 -61.81 -45.31 5.39
C THR A 535 -60.30 -45.38 5.63
N VAL A 536 -59.50 -44.62 4.88
CA VAL A 536 -58.03 -44.62 4.98
C VAL A 536 -57.54 -43.47 5.85
N ASP A 537 -56.48 -43.71 6.63
CA ASP A 537 -55.80 -42.66 7.40
C ASP A 537 -55.36 -41.49 6.50
N THR A 538 -55.59 -40.26 6.96
CA THR A 538 -55.38 -39.05 6.16
C THR A 538 -53.91 -38.86 5.77
N GLU A 539 -52.96 -39.15 6.65
CA GLU A 539 -51.53 -38.98 6.34
C GLU A 539 -51.08 -40.02 5.31
N VAL A 540 -51.51 -41.27 5.46
CA VAL A 540 -51.24 -42.35 4.50
C VAL A 540 -51.80 -42.02 3.12
N LEU A 541 -53.07 -41.58 3.06
CA LEU A 541 -53.72 -41.23 1.81
C LEU A 541 -53.08 -40.01 1.13
N MET A 542 -52.70 -38.99 1.91
CA MET A 542 -52.01 -37.81 1.37
C MET A 542 -50.64 -38.16 0.78
N ASN A 543 -49.87 -39.02 1.43
CA ASN A 543 -48.59 -39.50 0.90
C ASN A 543 -48.78 -40.33 -0.38
N GLN A 544 -49.81 -41.18 -0.42
CA GLN A 544 -50.14 -41.97 -1.61
C GLN A 544 -50.60 -41.08 -2.78
N LEU A 545 -51.45 -40.07 -2.51
CA LEU A 545 -51.88 -39.09 -3.49
C LEU A 545 -50.74 -38.21 -3.98
N PHE A 546 -49.77 -37.88 -3.12
CA PHE A 546 -48.58 -37.15 -3.53
C PHE A 546 -47.75 -37.98 -4.51
N GLU A 547 -47.51 -39.26 -4.22
CA GLU A 547 -46.82 -40.18 -5.14
C GLU A 547 -47.58 -40.34 -6.47
N TYR A 548 -48.91 -40.57 -6.39
CA TYR A 548 -49.81 -40.63 -7.54
C TYR A 548 -49.70 -39.38 -8.43
N ASN A 549 -49.91 -38.20 -7.84
CA ASN A 549 -49.89 -36.94 -8.56
C ASN A 549 -48.52 -36.66 -9.15
N ASN A 550 -47.44 -36.96 -8.43
CA ASN A 550 -46.08 -36.72 -8.89
C ASN A 550 -45.75 -37.58 -10.12
N GLU A 551 -46.01 -38.89 -10.09
CA GLU A 551 -45.71 -39.79 -11.21
C GLU A 551 -46.53 -39.44 -12.46
N LEU A 552 -47.84 -39.21 -12.32
CA LEU A 552 -48.69 -38.84 -13.45
C LEU A 552 -48.32 -37.48 -14.02
N THR A 553 -48.03 -36.51 -13.15
CA THR A 553 -47.59 -35.17 -13.58
C THR A 553 -46.28 -35.24 -14.34
N ASN A 554 -45.33 -36.08 -13.90
CA ASN A 554 -44.07 -36.28 -14.59
C ASN A 554 -44.28 -36.87 -15.99
N ILE A 555 -45.17 -37.87 -16.14
CA ILE A 555 -45.50 -38.45 -17.45
C ILE A 555 -46.16 -37.41 -18.36
N ILE A 556 -47.18 -36.69 -17.85
CA ILE A 556 -47.88 -35.65 -18.60
C ILE A 556 -46.90 -34.56 -19.08
N LYS A 557 -46.06 -34.04 -18.19
CA LYS A 557 -45.05 -33.02 -18.51
C LYS A 557 -43.99 -33.53 -19.49
N ALA A 558 -43.51 -34.77 -19.32
CA ALA A 558 -42.55 -35.39 -20.25
C ALA A 558 -43.12 -35.50 -21.67
N HIS A 559 -44.45 -35.62 -21.80
CA HIS A 559 -45.18 -35.60 -23.06
C HIS A 559 -45.68 -34.20 -23.44
N LYS A 560 -45.11 -33.13 -22.88
CA LYS A 560 -45.42 -31.73 -23.17
C LYS A 560 -46.88 -31.32 -22.85
N GLY A 561 -47.51 -32.01 -21.89
CA GLY A 561 -48.80 -31.62 -21.36
C GLY A 561 -48.66 -30.51 -20.33
N THR A 562 -49.62 -29.59 -20.34
CA THR A 562 -49.75 -28.53 -19.33
C THR A 562 -50.80 -28.98 -18.31
N ILE A 563 -50.38 -29.14 -17.05
CA ILE A 563 -51.32 -29.34 -15.94
C ILE A 563 -52.05 -28.02 -15.72
N ASP A 564 -53.38 -28.03 -15.81
CA ASP A 564 -54.21 -26.88 -15.47
C ASP A 564 -54.37 -26.81 -13.95
N LYS A 565 -54.93 -27.87 -13.37
CA LYS A 565 -55.16 -27.98 -11.92
C LYS A 565 -55.44 -29.42 -11.48
N TYR A 566 -55.30 -29.62 -10.18
CA TYR A 566 -55.84 -30.77 -9.47
C TYR A 566 -57.22 -30.40 -8.90
N ILE A 567 -58.22 -31.27 -9.06
CA ILE A 567 -59.60 -31.07 -8.59
C ILE A 567 -59.96 -32.23 -7.66
N GLY A 568 -59.60 -32.14 -6.38
CA GLY A 568 -59.67 -33.30 -5.50
C GLY A 568 -58.64 -34.36 -5.95
N ASP A 569 -59.11 -35.56 -6.28
CA ASP A 569 -58.34 -36.66 -6.87
C ASP A 569 -58.22 -36.61 -8.39
N SER A 570 -58.95 -35.68 -9.03
CA SER A 570 -58.90 -35.50 -10.47
C SER A 570 -57.68 -34.71 -10.94
N ILE A 571 -57.09 -35.09 -12.08
CA ILE A 571 -56.05 -34.31 -12.79
C ILE A 571 -56.67 -33.75 -14.06
N MET A 572 -56.61 -32.42 -14.22
CA MET A 572 -56.98 -31.73 -15.45
C MET A 572 -55.72 -31.25 -16.17
N ALA A 573 -55.54 -31.67 -17.42
CA ALA A 573 -54.40 -31.30 -18.25
C ALA A 573 -54.83 -31.03 -19.70
N PHE A 574 -53.99 -30.33 -20.45
CA PHE A 574 -54.21 -30.11 -21.88
C PHE A 574 -52.89 -30.02 -22.66
N TRP A 575 -52.96 -30.25 -23.97
CA TRP A 575 -51.85 -30.15 -24.91
C TRP A 575 -52.15 -29.14 -26.02
N GLY A 576 -51.12 -28.45 -26.50
CA GLY A 576 -51.21 -27.45 -27.57
C GLY A 576 -51.17 -26.00 -27.09
N ALA A 577 -51.06 -25.76 -25.78
CA ALA A 577 -50.88 -24.44 -25.18
C ALA A 577 -50.11 -24.56 -23.84
N PRO A 578 -49.42 -23.51 -23.34
CA PRO A 578 -49.25 -22.17 -23.94
C PRO A 578 -48.39 -22.16 -25.21
N THR A 579 -47.52 -23.16 -25.37
CA THR A 579 -46.74 -23.35 -26.60
C THR A 579 -47.53 -24.19 -27.59
N PRO A 580 -47.74 -23.74 -28.85
CA PRO A 580 -48.41 -24.53 -29.87
C PRO A 580 -47.70 -25.86 -30.15
N ILE A 581 -48.47 -26.93 -30.26
CA ILE A 581 -47.98 -28.28 -30.58
C ILE A 581 -48.90 -28.88 -31.65
N ALA A 582 -48.37 -29.21 -32.83
CA ALA A 582 -49.18 -29.77 -33.91
C ALA A 582 -49.74 -31.17 -33.56
N ASP A 583 -48.92 -32.05 -32.97
CA ASP A 583 -49.30 -33.41 -32.57
C ASP A 583 -49.87 -33.50 -31.14
N HIS A 584 -50.66 -32.51 -30.70
CA HIS A 584 -51.15 -32.47 -29.32
C HIS A 584 -52.00 -33.70 -28.93
N ALA A 585 -52.82 -34.24 -29.84
CA ALA A 585 -53.65 -35.41 -29.60
C ALA A 585 -52.83 -36.69 -29.42
N TYR A 586 -51.81 -36.89 -30.25
CA TYR A 586 -50.90 -38.03 -30.17
C TYR A 586 -50.13 -38.06 -28.85
N LEU A 587 -49.63 -36.90 -28.41
CA LEU A 587 -48.90 -36.79 -27.14
C LEU A 587 -49.80 -37.04 -25.93
N ALA A 588 -51.03 -36.50 -25.96
CA ALA A 588 -52.01 -36.75 -24.92
C ALA A 588 -52.38 -38.24 -24.81
N CYS A 589 -52.62 -38.91 -25.94
CA CYS A 589 -52.94 -40.35 -25.98
C CYS A 589 -51.75 -41.19 -25.49
N SER A 590 -50.52 -40.84 -25.90
CA SER A 590 -49.30 -41.50 -25.43
C SER A 590 -49.14 -41.36 -23.91
N ALA A 591 -49.37 -40.15 -23.38
CA ALA A 591 -49.31 -39.88 -21.95
C ALA A 591 -50.37 -40.67 -21.17
N ALA A 592 -51.61 -40.72 -21.66
CA ALA A 592 -52.70 -41.45 -21.00
C ALA A 592 -52.39 -42.96 -20.88
N LEU A 593 -51.90 -43.60 -21.95
CA LEU A 593 -51.50 -45.01 -21.90
C LEU A 593 -50.32 -45.25 -20.94
N LEU A 594 -49.34 -44.34 -20.91
CA LEU A 594 -48.21 -44.44 -19.98
C LEU A 594 -48.64 -44.23 -18.53
N CYS A 595 -49.53 -43.27 -18.26
CA CYS A 595 -50.14 -43.09 -16.95
C CYS A 595 -50.89 -44.35 -16.51
N HIS A 596 -51.70 -44.94 -17.39
CA HIS A 596 -52.42 -46.17 -17.09
C HIS A 596 -51.47 -47.34 -16.76
N ARG A 597 -50.42 -47.55 -17.58
CA ARG A 597 -49.39 -48.57 -17.32
C ARG A 597 -48.64 -48.31 -16.01
N LYS A 598 -48.26 -47.06 -15.74
CA LYS A 598 -47.56 -46.67 -14.52
C LYS A 598 -48.42 -46.91 -13.28
N LEU A 599 -49.73 -46.64 -13.36
CA LEU A 599 -50.66 -46.91 -12.27
C LEU A 599 -50.79 -48.39 -11.97
N LYS A 600 -50.72 -49.27 -12.97
CA LYS A 600 -50.67 -50.72 -12.73
C LYS A 600 -49.49 -51.09 -11.82
N VAL A 601 -48.30 -50.59 -12.15
CA VAL A 601 -47.08 -50.80 -11.34
C VAL A 601 -47.19 -50.17 -9.94
N LEU A 602 -47.74 -48.96 -9.83
CA LEU A 602 -47.95 -48.31 -8.53
C LEU A 602 -48.97 -49.05 -7.67
N ASN A 603 -50.04 -49.55 -8.26
CA ASN A 603 -51.06 -50.33 -7.57
C ASN A 603 -50.51 -51.66 -7.07
N GLU A 604 -49.71 -52.38 -7.88
CA GLU A 604 -49.01 -53.60 -7.44
C GLU A 604 -48.08 -53.31 -6.25
N LYS A 605 -47.35 -52.19 -6.30
CA LYS A 605 -46.52 -51.73 -5.18
C LYS A 605 -47.36 -51.41 -3.95
N TRP A 606 -48.41 -50.61 -4.09
CA TRP A 606 -49.26 -50.17 -2.97
C TRP A 606 -50.01 -51.33 -2.34
N GLU A 607 -50.44 -52.32 -3.12
CA GLU A 607 -51.03 -53.56 -2.62
C GLU A 607 -50.03 -54.33 -1.74
N GLN A 608 -48.77 -54.46 -2.16
CA GLN A 608 -47.71 -55.06 -1.35
C GLN A 608 -47.41 -54.27 -0.07
N GLU A 609 -47.61 -52.95 -0.09
CA GLU A 609 -47.48 -52.06 1.07
C GLU A 609 -48.75 -52.03 1.96
N GLY A 610 -49.80 -52.78 1.61
CA GLY A 610 -51.07 -52.81 2.34
C GLY A 610 -51.93 -51.55 2.17
N LYS A 611 -51.68 -50.75 1.13
CA LYS A 611 -52.43 -49.54 0.78
C LYS A 611 -53.55 -49.84 -0.22
N SER A 612 -54.54 -48.97 -0.27
CA SER A 612 -55.66 -49.08 -1.21
C SER A 612 -55.20 -48.98 -2.67
N ILE A 613 -55.76 -49.81 -3.53
CA ILE A 613 -55.56 -49.72 -4.99
C ILE A 613 -56.33 -48.51 -5.51
N LEU A 614 -55.66 -47.64 -6.27
CA LEU A 614 -56.24 -46.46 -6.88
C LEU A 614 -56.52 -46.75 -8.37
N ILE A 615 -57.73 -47.21 -8.66
CA ILE A 615 -58.18 -47.41 -10.03
C ILE A 615 -58.54 -46.05 -10.62
N THR A 616 -57.83 -45.64 -11.67
CA THR A 616 -58.06 -44.34 -12.32
C THR A 616 -58.75 -44.51 -13.66
N ARG A 617 -59.68 -43.61 -13.95
CA ARG A 617 -60.34 -43.44 -15.25
C ARG A 617 -59.84 -42.18 -15.91
N MET A 618 -59.76 -42.20 -17.23
CA MET A 618 -59.22 -41.11 -18.03
C MET A 618 -60.13 -40.84 -19.22
N GLY A 619 -60.42 -39.57 -19.47
CA GLY A 619 -61.24 -39.11 -20.57
C GLY A 619 -60.55 -38.00 -21.34
N MET A 620 -60.58 -38.11 -22.67
CA MET A 620 -59.95 -37.12 -23.53
C MET A 620 -60.83 -36.68 -24.69
N ASN A 621 -60.78 -35.38 -24.96
CA ASN A 621 -61.44 -34.79 -26.12
C ASN A 621 -60.55 -33.76 -26.80
N THR A 622 -60.60 -33.74 -28.12
CA THR A 622 -59.92 -32.72 -28.94
C THR A 622 -60.95 -31.77 -29.53
N GLY A 623 -60.69 -30.47 -29.42
CA GLY A 623 -61.57 -29.46 -30.01
C GLY A 623 -61.18 -28.03 -29.68
N LYS A 624 -61.84 -27.09 -30.34
CA LYS A 624 -61.66 -25.65 -30.09
C LYS A 624 -62.12 -25.30 -28.68
N THR A 625 -61.27 -24.56 -27.99
CA THR A 625 -61.44 -24.13 -26.60
C THR A 625 -60.81 -22.75 -26.43
N ILE A 626 -61.27 -21.98 -25.45
CA ILE A 626 -60.64 -20.71 -25.07
C ILE A 626 -59.54 -21.03 -24.08
N VAL A 627 -58.31 -20.60 -24.37
CA VAL A 627 -57.15 -20.73 -23.47
C VAL A 627 -56.56 -19.37 -23.18
N GLY A 628 -56.27 -19.08 -21.91
CA GLY A 628 -55.69 -17.80 -21.53
C GLY A 628 -55.75 -17.54 -20.03
N ASN A 629 -55.42 -16.29 -19.64
CA ASN A 629 -55.52 -15.85 -18.25
C ASN A 629 -56.97 -15.46 -17.95
N MET A 630 -57.55 -16.13 -16.96
CA MET A 630 -58.94 -15.98 -16.54
C MET A 630 -59.02 -15.73 -15.04
N GLY A 631 -60.12 -15.15 -14.57
CA GLY A 631 -60.32 -14.80 -13.16
C GLY A 631 -60.50 -13.30 -12.98
N SER A 632 -59.91 -12.75 -11.91
CA SER A 632 -59.93 -11.31 -11.61
C SER A 632 -58.53 -10.70 -11.77
N ASN A 633 -58.44 -9.38 -11.68
CA ASN A 633 -57.14 -8.69 -11.67
C ASN A 633 -56.25 -9.09 -10.47
N GLU A 634 -56.86 -9.52 -9.36
CA GLU A 634 -56.17 -9.92 -8.14
C GLU A 634 -55.77 -11.41 -8.15
N ARG A 635 -56.52 -12.24 -8.89
CA ARG A 635 -56.29 -13.68 -8.98
C ARG A 635 -56.57 -14.17 -10.40
N MET A 636 -55.50 -14.30 -11.17
CA MET A 636 -55.52 -14.88 -12.52
C MET A 636 -55.04 -16.32 -12.49
N ASN A 637 -55.73 -17.21 -13.20
CA ASN A 637 -55.27 -18.55 -13.52
C ASN A 637 -55.20 -18.71 -15.04
N TYR A 638 -54.08 -19.24 -15.52
CA TYR A 638 -53.97 -19.67 -16.91
C TYR A 638 -54.65 -21.02 -17.07
N SER A 639 -55.79 -21.05 -17.77
CA SER A 639 -56.69 -22.21 -17.80
C SER A 639 -57.41 -22.29 -19.14
N VAL A 640 -58.15 -23.38 -19.33
CA VAL A 640 -58.98 -23.62 -20.52
C VAL A 640 -60.47 -23.60 -20.17
N LEU A 641 -61.28 -23.01 -21.03
CA LEU A 641 -62.74 -22.98 -20.93
C LEU A 641 -63.38 -23.30 -22.26
N GLY A 642 -64.50 -24.03 -22.21
CA GLY A 642 -65.31 -24.29 -23.39
C GLY A 642 -66.04 -25.61 -23.30
N ASP A 643 -66.95 -25.82 -24.25
CA ASP A 643 -67.71 -27.04 -24.37
C ASP A 643 -66.81 -28.28 -24.58
N SER A 644 -65.69 -28.14 -25.31
CA SER A 644 -64.69 -29.20 -25.50
C SER A 644 -64.05 -29.67 -24.18
N VAL A 645 -63.88 -28.77 -23.19
CA VAL A 645 -63.37 -29.10 -21.85
C VAL A 645 -64.39 -29.95 -21.09
N ASN A 646 -65.65 -29.51 -21.10
CA ASN A 646 -66.75 -30.22 -20.45
C ASN A 646 -66.96 -31.62 -21.05
N LEU A 647 -66.80 -31.77 -22.37
CA LEU A 647 -66.90 -33.07 -23.04
C LEU A 647 -65.81 -34.03 -22.56
N ALA A 648 -64.56 -33.60 -22.41
CA ALA A 648 -63.48 -34.45 -21.89
C ALA A 648 -63.80 -34.96 -20.47
N SER A 649 -64.22 -34.07 -19.57
CA SER A 649 -64.60 -34.45 -18.19
C SER A 649 -65.78 -35.41 -18.15
N ARG A 650 -66.77 -35.25 -19.05
CA ARG A 650 -67.90 -36.19 -19.12
C ARG A 650 -67.46 -37.56 -19.63
N VAL A 651 -66.60 -37.59 -20.64
CA VAL A 651 -66.07 -38.82 -21.25
C VAL A 651 -65.22 -39.62 -20.26
N GLU A 652 -64.54 -38.96 -19.33
CA GLU A 652 -63.87 -39.62 -18.21
C GLU A 652 -64.88 -40.46 -17.40
N GLY A 653 -65.96 -39.84 -16.90
CA GLY A 653 -66.98 -40.54 -16.10
C GLY A 653 -67.65 -41.70 -16.83
N VAL A 654 -67.78 -41.61 -18.16
CA VAL A 654 -68.36 -42.66 -19.01
C VAL A 654 -67.61 -44.00 -18.91
N ASN A 655 -66.31 -44.00 -18.56
CA ASN A 655 -65.55 -45.23 -18.34
C ASN A 655 -66.26 -46.19 -17.38
N LYS A 656 -66.97 -45.68 -16.36
CA LYS A 656 -67.72 -46.49 -15.39
C LYS A 656 -68.77 -47.39 -16.06
N ASN A 657 -69.40 -46.92 -17.13
CA ASN A 657 -70.47 -47.65 -17.81
C ASN A 657 -69.95 -48.82 -18.64
N TYR A 658 -68.72 -48.73 -19.15
CA TYR A 658 -68.12 -49.73 -20.02
C TYR A 658 -67.04 -50.57 -19.33
N GLY A 659 -66.63 -50.20 -18.11
CA GLY A 659 -65.57 -50.89 -17.38
C GLY A 659 -64.17 -50.61 -17.91
N THR A 660 -63.99 -49.51 -18.64
CA THR A 660 -62.72 -49.14 -19.28
C THR A 660 -61.92 -48.18 -18.40
N HIS A 661 -60.67 -47.91 -18.80
CA HIS A 661 -59.80 -46.95 -18.10
C HIS A 661 -59.47 -45.71 -18.90
N VAL A 662 -59.42 -45.78 -20.22
CA VAL A 662 -59.04 -44.65 -21.07
C VAL A 662 -59.99 -44.53 -22.25
N ILE A 663 -60.83 -43.50 -22.25
CA ILE A 663 -61.73 -43.19 -23.37
C ILE A 663 -61.30 -41.91 -24.07
N ILE A 664 -61.33 -41.95 -25.40
CA ILE A 664 -61.18 -40.79 -26.28
C ILE A 664 -62.45 -40.56 -27.10
N THR A 665 -62.76 -39.29 -27.39
CA THR A 665 -63.83 -38.94 -28.31
C THR A 665 -63.43 -39.17 -29.77
N HIS A 666 -64.43 -39.19 -30.66
CA HIS A 666 -64.21 -39.29 -32.09
C HIS A 666 -63.29 -38.21 -32.68
N SER A 667 -63.34 -36.98 -32.17
CA SER A 667 -62.47 -35.90 -32.64
C SER A 667 -61.00 -36.20 -32.35
N THR A 668 -60.69 -36.72 -31.16
CA THR A 668 -59.35 -37.21 -30.83
C THR A 668 -58.97 -38.40 -31.70
N TYR A 669 -59.86 -39.40 -31.82
CA TYR A 669 -59.63 -40.60 -32.63
C TYR A 669 -59.23 -40.25 -34.08
N LYS A 670 -59.93 -39.30 -34.73
CA LYS A 670 -59.60 -38.87 -36.09
C LYS A 670 -58.16 -38.36 -36.27
N GLN A 671 -57.54 -37.83 -35.22
CA GLN A 671 -56.17 -37.29 -35.26
C GLN A 671 -55.10 -38.35 -34.95
N VAL A 672 -55.50 -39.53 -34.44
CA VAL A 672 -54.56 -40.52 -33.89
C VAL A 672 -54.82 -41.97 -34.36
N SER A 673 -55.88 -42.21 -35.14
CA SER A 673 -56.32 -43.55 -35.55
C SER A 673 -55.31 -44.32 -36.41
N ASP A 674 -54.37 -43.61 -37.03
CA ASP A 674 -53.25 -44.17 -37.80
C ASP A 674 -52.10 -44.66 -36.91
N ARG A 675 -52.05 -44.22 -35.65
CA ARG A 675 -50.95 -44.45 -34.72
C ARG A 675 -51.36 -45.26 -33.49
N PHE A 676 -52.65 -45.38 -33.20
CA PHE A 676 -53.17 -46.12 -32.04
C PHE A 676 -54.23 -47.13 -32.44
N VAL A 677 -54.23 -48.26 -31.74
CA VAL A 677 -55.33 -49.21 -31.75
C VAL A 677 -56.40 -48.68 -30.80
N CYS A 678 -57.62 -48.56 -31.30
CA CYS A 678 -58.76 -48.11 -30.51
C CYS A 678 -59.97 -49.01 -30.75
N ARG A 679 -60.72 -49.30 -29.69
CA ARG A 679 -61.97 -50.06 -29.75
C ARG A 679 -63.14 -49.09 -29.74
N LEU A 680 -63.97 -49.09 -30.79
CA LEU A 680 -65.21 -48.30 -30.80
C LEU A 680 -66.17 -48.88 -29.75
N LEU A 681 -66.48 -48.09 -28.71
CA LEU A 681 -67.29 -48.55 -27.58
C LEU A 681 -68.77 -48.31 -27.80
N ASP A 682 -69.16 -47.08 -28.15
CA ASP A 682 -70.57 -46.67 -28.27
C ASP A 682 -70.71 -45.29 -28.94
N ILE A 683 -71.96 -44.89 -29.19
CA ILE A 683 -72.38 -43.52 -29.51
C ILE A 683 -73.18 -43.00 -28.31
N VAL A 684 -72.63 -42.06 -27.55
CA VAL A 684 -73.27 -41.58 -26.30
C VAL A 684 -73.70 -40.13 -26.40
N ALA A 685 -74.91 -39.83 -25.93
CA ALA A 685 -75.33 -38.47 -25.60
C ALA A 685 -74.99 -38.20 -24.13
N VAL A 686 -73.88 -37.49 -23.91
CA VAL A 686 -73.48 -37.09 -22.56
C VAL A 686 -74.44 -36.02 -22.01
N LYS A 687 -74.71 -36.05 -20.70
CA LYS A 687 -75.65 -35.16 -20.01
C LYS A 687 -75.49 -33.69 -20.45
N GLY A 688 -76.55 -33.11 -21.03
CA GLY A 688 -76.56 -31.72 -21.52
C GLY A 688 -76.15 -31.54 -22.98
N LYS A 689 -75.95 -32.62 -23.75
CA LYS A 689 -75.89 -32.62 -25.21
C LYS A 689 -76.94 -33.55 -25.79
N THR A 690 -77.55 -33.14 -26.90
CA THR A 690 -78.51 -33.95 -27.68
C THR A 690 -77.82 -34.73 -28.79
N GLU A 691 -76.70 -34.24 -29.31
CA GLU A 691 -75.92 -34.92 -30.35
C GLU A 691 -75.08 -36.07 -29.75
N GLY A 692 -75.19 -37.25 -30.36
CA GLY A 692 -74.40 -38.42 -29.99
C GLY A 692 -72.93 -38.28 -30.37
N VAL A 693 -72.04 -38.60 -29.44
CA VAL A 693 -70.59 -38.60 -29.63
C VAL A 693 -70.10 -40.04 -29.64
N LYS A 694 -69.42 -40.44 -30.72
CA LYS A 694 -68.69 -41.72 -30.75
C LYS A 694 -67.54 -41.68 -29.76
N ILE A 695 -67.46 -42.69 -28.90
CA ILE A 695 -66.40 -42.88 -27.92
C ILE A 695 -65.61 -44.14 -28.23
N TYR A 696 -64.31 -44.07 -28.00
CA TYR A 696 -63.37 -45.14 -28.29
C TYR A 696 -62.54 -45.41 -27.04
N GLU A 697 -62.35 -46.67 -26.71
CA GLU A 697 -61.32 -47.06 -25.76
C GLU A 697 -59.95 -46.96 -26.45
N LEU A 698 -58.99 -46.35 -25.76
CA LEU A 698 -57.61 -46.29 -26.21
C LEU A 698 -56.86 -47.52 -25.69
N ILE A 699 -56.50 -48.43 -26.59
CA ILE A 699 -55.94 -49.75 -26.23
C ILE A 699 -54.42 -49.70 -26.14
N GLY A 700 -53.78 -49.16 -27.16
CA GLY A 700 -52.34 -49.28 -27.31
C GLY A 700 -51.84 -48.56 -28.55
N ARG A 701 -50.52 -48.45 -28.69
CA ARG A 701 -49.93 -47.89 -29.91
C ARG A 701 -49.78 -48.97 -30.98
N THR A 702 -49.84 -48.57 -32.24
CA THR A 702 -49.68 -49.48 -33.40
C THR A 702 -48.25 -49.98 -33.57
N ASP A 703 -47.27 -49.29 -32.98
CA ASP A 703 -45.85 -49.67 -32.97
C ASP A 703 -45.46 -50.51 -31.74
N GLU A 704 -46.42 -50.85 -30.87
CA GLU A 704 -46.23 -51.74 -29.73
C GLU A 704 -46.78 -53.14 -30.04
N GLU A 705 -46.13 -54.17 -29.49
CA GLU A 705 -46.64 -55.54 -29.55
C GLU A 705 -47.81 -55.69 -28.57
N LEU A 706 -49.03 -55.71 -29.10
CA LEU A 706 -50.26 -55.90 -28.32
C LEU A 706 -50.63 -57.38 -28.27
N PRO A 707 -51.19 -57.87 -27.14
CA PRO A 707 -51.63 -59.25 -27.04
C PRO A 707 -52.65 -59.60 -28.14
N GLU A 708 -52.49 -60.76 -28.79
CA GLU A 708 -53.41 -61.25 -29.82
C GLU A 708 -54.87 -61.29 -29.32
N GLU A 709 -55.06 -61.66 -28.05
CA GLU A 709 -56.37 -61.67 -27.39
C GLU A 709 -57.02 -60.28 -27.37
N THR A 710 -56.25 -59.21 -27.13
CA THR A 710 -56.74 -57.83 -27.12
C THR A 710 -57.16 -57.37 -28.51
N LEU A 711 -56.38 -57.71 -29.55
CA LEU A 711 -56.73 -57.40 -30.94
C LEU A 711 -58.00 -58.15 -31.38
N LYS A 712 -58.07 -59.45 -31.05
CA LYS A 712 -59.24 -60.29 -31.31
C LYS A 712 -60.50 -59.74 -30.62
N LEU A 713 -60.38 -59.30 -29.37
CA LEU A 713 -61.48 -58.64 -28.65
C LEU A 713 -61.96 -57.38 -29.38
N CYS A 714 -61.05 -56.52 -29.84
CA CYS A 714 -61.42 -55.32 -30.58
C CYS A 714 -62.20 -55.63 -31.87
N GLU A 715 -61.78 -56.66 -32.60
CA GLU A 715 -62.46 -57.11 -33.83
C GLU A 715 -63.84 -57.71 -33.56
N ILE A 716 -63.94 -58.64 -32.59
CA ILE A 716 -65.21 -59.29 -32.23
C ILE A 716 -66.19 -58.25 -31.68
N PHE A 717 -65.73 -57.34 -30.82
CA PHE A 717 -66.56 -56.27 -30.28
C PHE A 717 -67.12 -55.36 -31.40
N LYS A 718 -66.29 -55.01 -32.39
CA LYS A 718 -66.73 -54.23 -33.55
C LYS A 718 -67.82 -54.96 -34.34
N GLN A 719 -67.70 -56.28 -34.55
CA GLN A 719 -68.73 -57.06 -35.23
C GLN A 719 -70.05 -57.06 -34.44
N GLY A 720 -69.97 -57.23 -33.12
CA GLY A 720 -71.15 -57.16 -32.23
C GLY A 720 -71.81 -55.80 -32.25
N PHE A 721 -71.02 -54.72 -32.22
CA PHE A 721 -71.52 -53.36 -32.28
C PHE A 721 -72.13 -53.01 -33.66
N ASP A 722 -71.54 -53.48 -34.76
CA ASP A 722 -72.11 -53.32 -36.11
C ASP A 722 -73.44 -54.07 -36.26
N ALA A 723 -73.57 -55.27 -35.66
CA ALA A 723 -74.83 -56.02 -35.62
C ALA A 723 -75.88 -55.29 -34.78
N TYR A 724 -75.48 -54.73 -33.62
CA TYR A 724 -76.32 -53.91 -32.75
C TYR A 724 -76.88 -52.68 -33.49
N LEU A 725 -76.03 -51.90 -34.17
CA LEU A 725 -76.46 -50.73 -34.94
C LEU A 725 -77.38 -51.09 -36.12
N LYS A 726 -77.21 -52.27 -36.71
CA LYS A 726 -78.10 -52.80 -37.78
C LYS A 726 -79.38 -53.45 -37.23
N GLN A 727 -79.66 -53.33 -35.94
CA GLN A 727 -80.81 -53.93 -35.24
C GLN A 727 -80.88 -55.46 -35.35
N LYS A 728 -79.75 -56.12 -35.55
CA LYS A 728 -79.66 -57.59 -35.60
C LYS A 728 -79.42 -58.17 -34.21
N TRP A 729 -80.44 -58.09 -33.36
CA TRP A 729 -80.31 -58.38 -31.92
C TRP A 729 -79.80 -59.78 -31.61
N ASP A 730 -80.24 -60.81 -32.34
CA ASP A 730 -79.78 -62.19 -32.13
C ASP A 730 -78.30 -62.39 -32.47
N GLU A 731 -77.84 -61.74 -33.54
CA GLU A 731 -76.43 -61.77 -33.96
C GLU A 731 -75.56 -61.04 -32.91
N ALA A 732 -76.00 -59.85 -32.48
CA ALA A 732 -75.33 -59.06 -31.46
C ALA A 732 -75.29 -59.80 -30.11
N LEU A 733 -76.40 -60.37 -29.64
CA LEU A 733 -76.47 -61.16 -28.40
C LEU A 733 -75.49 -62.32 -28.41
N LYS A 734 -75.45 -63.10 -29.50
CA LYS A 734 -74.50 -64.21 -29.65
C LYS A 734 -73.05 -63.72 -29.53
N ILE A 735 -72.71 -62.62 -30.17
CA ILE A 735 -71.35 -62.06 -30.15
C ILE A 735 -71.00 -61.54 -28.76
N PHE A 736 -71.85 -60.73 -28.13
CA PHE A 736 -71.56 -60.17 -26.80
C PHE A 736 -71.56 -61.24 -25.70
N SER A 737 -72.41 -62.26 -25.77
CA SER A 737 -72.32 -63.42 -24.85
C SER A 737 -71.04 -64.24 -25.05
N GLN A 738 -70.52 -64.31 -26.28
CA GLN A 738 -69.20 -64.89 -26.54
C GLN A 738 -68.09 -64.04 -25.90
N ILE A 739 -68.17 -62.71 -26.03
CA ILE A 739 -67.20 -61.80 -25.39
C ILE A 739 -67.23 -61.95 -23.87
N GLU A 740 -68.41 -61.96 -23.26
CA GLU A 740 -68.58 -62.12 -21.81
C GLU A 740 -67.93 -63.42 -21.29
N LYS A 741 -68.01 -64.49 -22.08
CA LYS A 741 -67.43 -65.79 -21.73
C LYS A 741 -65.92 -65.86 -21.97
N ASP A 742 -65.45 -65.39 -23.12
CA ASP A 742 -64.06 -65.53 -23.54
C ASP A 742 -63.14 -64.46 -22.92
N PHE A 743 -63.68 -63.30 -22.56
CA PHE A 743 -62.94 -62.16 -22.03
C PHE A 743 -63.56 -61.69 -20.70
N PRO A 744 -63.38 -62.45 -19.60
CA PRO A 744 -64.04 -62.17 -18.31
C PRO A 744 -63.63 -60.83 -17.69
N GLU A 745 -62.45 -60.31 -18.06
CA GLU A 745 -61.95 -59.00 -17.63
C GLU A 745 -62.69 -57.82 -18.32
N ASP A 746 -63.35 -58.06 -19.47
CA ASP A 746 -64.10 -57.05 -20.24
C ASP A 746 -65.62 -57.26 -20.19
N LYS A 747 -66.10 -57.94 -19.13
CA LYS A 747 -67.51 -58.33 -19.02
C LYS A 747 -68.48 -57.14 -18.93
N ILE A 748 -68.05 -55.96 -18.50
CA ILE A 748 -68.95 -54.82 -18.23
C ILE A 748 -69.54 -54.27 -19.54
N ALA A 749 -68.71 -54.00 -20.54
CA ALA A 749 -69.18 -53.54 -21.85
C ALA A 749 -70.04 -54.62 -22.54
N ALA A 750 -69.61 -55.89 -22.49
CA ALA A 750 -70.37 -56.99 -23.07
C ALA A 750 -71.77 -57.15 -22.42
N LYS A 751 -71.85 -57.15 -21.09
CA LYS A 751 -73.10 -57.23 -20.34
C LYS A 751 -74.05 -56.08 -20.66
N LEU A 752 -73.53 -54.86 -20.73
CA LEU A 752 -74.32 -53.68 -21.10
C LEU A 752 -75.01 -53.88 -22.46
N TYR A 753 -74.29 -54.42 -23.45
CA TYR A 753 -74.88 -54.69 -24.76
C TYR A 753 -75.82 -55.90 -24.77
N ILE A 754 -75.57 -56.94 -23.97
CA ILE A 754 -76.50 -58.06 -23.80
C ILE A 754 -77.84 -57.56 -23.23
N GLU A 755 -77.79 -56.73 -22.18
CA GLU A 755 -78.97 -56.12 -21.56
C GLU A 755 -79.75 -55.27 -22.57
N ARG A 756 -79.07 -54.36 -23.28
CA ARG A 756 -79.69 -53.50 -24.30
C ARG A 756 -80.27 -54.31 -25.47
N CYS A 757 -79.55 -55.31 -25.98
CA CYS A 757 -80.08 -56.13 -27.07
C CYS A 757 -81.30 -56.95 -26.61
N THR A 758 -81.31 -57.43 -25.36
CA THR A 758 -82.45 -58.14 -24.78
C THR A 758 -83.66 -57.22 -24.65
N GLU A 759 -83.45 -55.99 -24.15
CA GLU A 759 -84.48 -54.96 -24.04
C GLU A 759 -85.03 -54.58 -25.42
N TYR A 760 -84.17 -54.28 -26.39
CA TYR A 760 -84.59 -53.89 -27.74
C TYR A 760 -85.15 -55.04 -28.58
N LYS A 761 -84.83 -56.29 -28.24
CA LYS A 761 -85.52 -57.44 -28.83
C LYS A 761 -86.97 -57.53 -28.35
N GLN A 762 -87.25 -57.16 -27.09
CA GLN A 762 -88.60 -57.12 -26.54
C GLN A 762 -89.35 -55.84 -26.95
N ASN A 763 -88.64 -54.71 -27.01
CA ASN A 763 -89.16 -53.38 -27.34
C ASN A 763 -88.31 -52.73 -28.43
N PRO A 764 -88.49 -53.09 -29.72
CA PRO A 764 -87.67 -52.58 -30.81
C PRO A 764 -87.74 -51.06 -30.93
N PRO A 765 -86.59 -50.37 -31.04
CA PRO A 765 -86.59 -48.95 -31.33
C PRO A 765 -87.12 -48.71 -32.75
N GLY A 766 -87.77 -47.56 -32.98
CA GLY A 766 -88.37 -47.22 -34.27
C GLY A 766 -87.36 -47.11 -35.43
N LYS A 767 -87.87 -46.89 -36.65
CA LYS A 767 -87.03 -46.76 -37.86
C LYS A 767 -86.04 -45.57 -37.81
N ASP A 768 -86.32 -44.57 -36.99
CA ASP A 768 -85.50 -43.36 -36.83
C ASP A 768 -84.47 -43.48 -35.69
N TRP A 769 -84.20 -44.70 -35.21
CA TRP A 769 -83.20 -44.94 -34.17
C TRP A 769 -81.79 -44.63 -34.66
N ASP A 770 -81.10 -43.75 -33.95
CA ASP A 770 -79.79 -43.21 -34.29
C ASP A 770 -78.63 -43.94 -33.59
N GLY A 771 -78.94 -44.97 -32.79
CA GLY A 771 -77.93 -45.72 -32.03
C GLY A 771 -77.41 -44.99 -30.80
N VAL A 772 -77.97 -43.82 -30.45
CA VAL A 772 -77.43 -42.98 -29.39
C VAL A 772 -77.90 -43.44 -28.02
N ALA A 773 -76.94 -43.77 -27.15
CA ALA A 773 -77.20 -44.08 -25.76
C ALA A 773 -77.31 -42.80 -24.92
N HIS A 774 -78.50 -42.55 -24.35
CA HIS A 774 -78.72 -41.45 -23.42
C HIS A 774 -78.36 -41.87 -21.99
N LEU A 775 -77.20 -41.42 -21.50
CA LEU A 775 -76.73 -41.74 -20.16
C LEU A 775 -77.49 -40.88 -19.11
N LYS A 776 -78.21 -41.54 -18.21
CA LYS A 776 -79.05 -40.90 -17.17
C LYS A 776 -78.25 -40.38 -15.97
N THR A 777 -77.03 -40.87 -15.77
CA THR A 777 -76.11 -40.44 -14.69
C THR A 777 -74.84 -39.86 -15.27
N LYS A 778 -74.20 -38.97 -14.49
CA LYS A 778 -72.82 -38.52 -14.75
C LYS A 778 -71.86 -39.70 -14.63
#